data_AF-A0A562MDT3-F1
#
_entry.id   AF-A0A562MDT3-F1
#
_cell.length_a   1.000
_cell.length_b   1.000
_cell.length_c   1.000
_cell.angle_alpha   90.00
_cell.angle_beta   90.00
_cell.angle_gamma   90.00
#
_symmetry.space_group_name_H-M   'P 1'
#
loop_
_entity.id
_entity.type
_entity.pdbx_description
1 polymer ?
#
loop_
_entity_poly.entity_id
_entity_poly.type
_entity_poly.pdbx_seq_one_letter_code
_entity_poly.pdbx_strand_id
1 'polypeptide(L)'
;MKAPIDLTLEEAARVLAWPAARAVTKPDGAGAAVYAQLVQNKIGRSLRHRNDARDAQVGVLMADPASLTSEPPLAIVAEFSAAVGIDTLRELHRLAWNFSHAPTLITIEPTQLRVWSCCEAPDPDRPVGDYVVEGISAAALRSADSDSAEARAVQALHWVNLVSGRFFGDRQGRFDRDGRADQMLLRNLRHIREVLFEDGLTDDDICHDLLARVIFVQFLFDRKDQDGNPALTVARLHRLHKDGVLGGIHGSLGSILADYEDSYRLFDWLNTKFNGDLFPGKGTQPDDRAAGWSRERAVVAPRHLAILADFIGGSLDMASSQMSLWPQYAFDVIPLEFISSIYETFVSERASSEGIFYTPPHLVDFILDKVLPWQGEEWDLKVLDPACGSGIFLVKAFQRLVHRWKRANPDETVRAETLRRLLERNIFGVDKDPHAVRVACFSLYLAMCDEIEPRHYWTQVVFPPMRDRRLLCSDFFEEDRKGFATLGDAESYDLIVGNAPWGDGVITPAARAWADDDAHPWCIPNNDIGGLFIAKGAQLIGENGRLALIQSANSLLFNISPRAVGFRRQLFKRLNVESIYNLSALRFRVFKRKTHTTRTSAAPACVMILRRGSPDMGDQIRYVSPKHVRPLVDEFTIVIEPGDLRWLSAGDAAEDGQIWSKLMWGHARDLQLLRRLQSFPRLSSLNPSYGIKSQQGITFGDGTKPAPHLEGRRVFNATMFPPGSFLTIDEGNLPIGHDMQIHSRASTGLDAFETPQLLVKHSWNRATGRFHARVNVSRDRAGIICNQSYLSVHGKREALEAACLSFNSKLAVYYNFLTSGRFAAYRPKLSRDEILSLPLPEPRPGMLENVTSRADLDERVFNLFEFSDAERVLVEDAVEFTLADFLGGDDAKGHLPTWNSNDRFEADLAPYCAYLSRVLKAGFGSHKTVSATIFRAADATPYRLLAISLGSVSDGIFVKDVQSQALLNQLKQLA
;
A
#
# COMPACT_ATOMS: atom_id res chain seq x y z
N MET A 1 -28.23 -11.41 -47.78
CA MET A 1 -27.76 -10.48 -46.73
C MET A 1 -28.15 -11.09 -45.39
N LYS A 2 -27.19 -11.47 -44.53
CA LYS A 2 -27.52 -11.80 -43.13
C LYS A 2 -28.06 -10.53 -42.47
N ALA A 3 -29.15 -10.62 -41.73
CA ALA A 3 -29.65 -9.51 -40.93
C ALA A 3 -28.50 -8.94 -40.07
N PRO A 4 -28.41 -7.62 -39.86
CA PRO A 4 -27.42 -7.06 -38.96
C PRO A 4 -27.68 -7.66 -37.58
N ILE A 5 -26.78 -8.52 -37.12
CA ILE A 5 -26.74 -8.98 -35.73
C ILE A 5 -26.40 -7.73 -34.89
N ASP A 6 -26.97 -7.57 -33.72
CA ASP A 6 -26.67 -6.45 -32.81
C ASP A 6 -25.37 -6.72 -32.03
N LEU A 7 -24.63 -5.67 -31.65
CA LEU A 7 -23.51 -5.81 -30.73
C LEU A 7 -24.04 -6.09 -29.32
N THR A 8 -23.54 -7.15 -28.69
CA THR A 8 -23.90 -7.59 -27.34
C THR A 8 -22.65 -7.79 -26.48
N LEU A 9 -22.83 -7.92 -25.16
CA LEU A 9 -21.74 -8.26 -24.26
C LEU A 9 -21.11 -9.61 -24.60
N GLU A 10 -21.91 -10.57 -25.06
CA GLU A 10 -21.43 -11.89 -25.48
C GLU A 10 -20.53 -11.81 -26.72
N GLU A 11 -20.91 -10.97 -27.69
CA GLU A 11 -20.09 -10.73 -28.87
C GLU A 11 -18.82 -9.93 -28.53
N ALA A 12 -18.92 -8.91 -27.68
CA ALA A 12 -17.77 -8.15 -27.19
C ALA A 12 -16.78 -9.06 -26.45
N ALA A 13 -17.28 -9.95 -25.57
CA ALA A 13 -16.44 -10.90 -24.85
C ALA A 13 -15.72 -11.87 -25.79
N ARG A 14 -16.42 -12.36 -26.82
CA ARG A 14 -15.83 -13.25 -27.83
C ARG A 14 -14.74 -12.58 -28.65
N VAL A 15 -14.96 -11.34 -29.10
CA VAL A 15 -14.02 -10.63 -30.00
C VAL A 15 -12.84 -10.01 -29.25
N LEU A 16 -13.08 -9.45 -28.06
CA LEU A 16 -12.06 -8.78 -27.24
C LEU A 16 -11.37 -9.74 -26.26
N ALA A 17 -11.71 -11.04 -26.34
CA ALA A 17 -11.26 -12.11 -25.45
C ALA A 17 -11.51 -11.85 -23.94
N TRP A 18 -12.53 -11.05 -23.62
CA TRP A 18 -12.91 -10.82 -22.22
C TRP A 18 -13.47 -12.11 -21.58
N PRO A 19 -13.54 -12.16 -20.24
CA PRO A 19 -14.36 -13.14 -19.55
C PRO A 19 -15.77 -13.23 -20.14
N ALA A 20 -16.34 -14.45 -20.13
CA ALA A 20 -17.69 -14.68 -20.63
C ALA A 20 -18.71 -13.71 -20.00
N ALA A 21 -19.75 -13.33 -20.75
CA ALA A 21 -20.75 -12.35 -20.31
C ALA A 21 -21.37 -12.68 -18.93
N ARG A 22 -21.55 -13.97 -18.63
CA ARG A 22 -21.98 -14.44 -17.30
C ARG A 22 -20.96 -14.08 -16.21
N ALA A 23 -19.67 -14.24 -16.45
CA ALA A 23 -18.62 -13.91 -15.48
C ALA A 23 -18.51 -12.39 -15.22
N VAL A 24 -18.93 -11.55 -16.19
CA VAL A 24 -19.01 -10.08 -16.00
C VAL A 24 -20.21 -9.70 -15.13
N THR A 25 -21.36 -10.32 -15.35
CA THR A 25 -22.60 -9.99 -14.64
C THR A 25 -22.75 -10.70 -13.30
N LYS A 26 -22.25 -11.94 -13.19
CA LYS A 26 -22.31 -12.83 -12.04
C LYS A 26 -21.03 -13.68 -11.96
N PRO A 27 -19.90 -13.09 -11.54
CA PRO A 27 -18.65 -13.82 -11.35
C PRO A 27 -18.78 -14.91 -10.27
N ASP A 28 -18.03 -16.01 -10.42
CA ASP A 28 -18.08 -17.16 -9.52
C ASP A 28 -17.24 -16.94 -8.24
N GLY A 29 -16.21 -16.10 -8.31
CA GLY A 29 -15.35 -15.76 -7.18
C GLY A 29 -16.06 -14.90 -6.15
N ALA A 30 -15.97 -15.25 -4.86
CA ALA A 30 -16.70 -14.56 -3.79
C ALA A 30 -16.32 -13.07 -3.67
N GLY A 31 -15.05 -12.70 -3.89
CA GLY A 31 -14.60 -11.31 -3.85
C GLY A 31 -15.09 -10.52 -5.06
N ALA A 32 -14.97 -11.10 -6.26
CA ALA A 32 -15.51 -10.52 -7.49
C ALA A 32 -17.04 -10.33 -7.44
N ALA A 33 -17.76 -11.29 -6.85
CA ALA A 33 -19.22 -11.25 -6.73
C ALA A 33 -19.71 -10.09 -5.84
N VAL A 34 -18.93 -9.70 -4.82
CA VAL A 34 -19.25 -8.53 -3.99
C VAL A 34 -19.30 -7.26 -4.82
N TYR A 35 -18.31 -7.00 -5.69
CA TYR A 35 -18.32 -5.83 -6.57
C TYR A 35 -19.44 -5.88 -7.61
N ALA A 36 -19.70 -7.03 -8.22
CA ALA A 36 -20.82 -7.21 -9.14
C ALA A 36 -22.16 -6.89 -8.46
N GLN A 37 -22.36 -7.37 -7.22
CA GLN A 37 -23.56 -7.12 -6.44
C GLN A 37 -23.68 -5.64 -6.04
N LEU A 38 -22.58 -5.00 -5.64
CA LEU A 38 -22.55 -3.56 -5.33
C LEU A 38 -22.96 -2.73 -6.54
N VAL A 39 -22.41 -3.00 -7.72
CA VAL A 39 -22.77 -2.31 -8.97
C VAL A 39 -24.24 -2.54 -9.32
N GLN A 40 -24.76 -3.76 -9.21
CA GLN A 40 -26.17 -4.04 -9.46
C GLN A 40 -27.10 -3.31 -8.49
N ASN A 41 -26.72 -3.23 -7.21
CA ASN A 41 -27.52 -2.60 -6.16
C ASN A 41 -27.50 -1.06 -6.25
N LYS A 42 -26.33 -0.47 -6.53
CA LYS A 42 -26.10 0.97 -6.48
C LYS A 42 -26.33 1.66 -7.84
N ILE A 43 -25.93 1.02 -8.94
CA ILE A 43 -26.04 1.59 -10.30
C ILE A 43 -27.20 0.94 -11.05
N GLY A 44 -27.25 -0.40 -11.10
CA GLY A 44 -28.28 -1.13 -11.86
C GLY A 44 -29.71 -0.84 -11.37
N ARG A 45 -29.92 -0.63 -10.06
CA ARG A 45 -31.21 -0.20 -9.51
C ARG A 45 -31.63 1.16 -10.06
N SER A 46 -30.74 2.14 -10.06
CA SER A 46 -31.00 3.49 -10.56
C SER A 46 -31.37 3.50 -12.06
N LEU A 47 -30.71 2.66 -12.87
CA LEU A 47 -31.01 2.52 -14.30
C LEU A 47 -32.40 1.92 -14.57
N ARG A 48 -32.88 0.99 -13.74
CA ARG A 48 -34.20 0.35 -13.90
C ARG A 48 -35.38 1.31 -13.83
N HIS A 49 -35.20 2.49 -13.21
CA HIS A 49 -36.22 3.53 -13.14
C HIS A 49 -36.25 4.44 -14.38
N ARG A 50 -35.38 4.22 -15.36
CA ARG A 50 -35.30 5.01 -16.59
C ARG A 50 -35.87 4.20 -17.77
N ASN A 51 -36.74 4.82 -18.55
CA ASN A 51 -37.51 4.13 -19.60
C ASN A 51 -36.62 3.51 -20.68
N ASP A 52 -35.50 4.15 -21.03
CA ASP A 52 -34.54 3.73 -22.05
C ASP A 52 -33.42 2.83 -21.53
N ALA A 53 -33.42 2.50 -20.23
CA ALA A 53 -32.41 1.64 -19.58
C ALA A 53 -33.02 0.58 -18.65
N ARG A 54 -34.33 0.35 -18.73
CA ARG A 54 -35.05 -0.57 -17.84
C ARG A 54 -34.51 -2.00 -17.89
N ASP A 55 -34.15 -2.45 -19.08
CA ASP A 55 -33.65 -3.80 -19.34
C ASP A 55 -32.12 -3.87 -19.39
N ALA A 56 -31.43 -2.80 -18.95
CA ALA A 56 -29.97 -2.75 -18.98
C ALA A 56 -29.36 -3.82 -18.06
N GLN A 57 -28.38 -4.54 -18.57
CA GLN A 57 -27.59 -5.47 -17.78
C GLN A 57 -26.34 -4.76 -17.28
N VAL A 58 -26.05 -4.86 -15.98
CA VAL A 58 -24.88 -4.22 -15.37
C VAL A 58 -24.04 -5.25 -14.63
N GLY A 59 -22.73 -5.15 -14.78
CA GLY A 59 -21.74 -6.02 -14.14
C GLY A 59 -20.39 -5.33 -14.01
N VAL A 60 -19.38 -6.14 -13.72
CA VAL A 60 -17.99 -5.70 -13.55
C VAL A 60 -17.05 -6.57 -14.36
N LEU A 61 -16.09 -5.94 -15.04
CA LEU A 61 -15.02 -6.63 -15.74
C LEU A 61 -13.83 -6.79 -14.78
N MET A 62 -13.52 -8.03 -14.41
CA MET A 62 -12.53 -8.39 -13.37
C MET A 62 -11.33 -9.11 -13.98
N ALA A 63 -10.10 -8.76 -13.58
CA ALA A 63 -8.87 -9.46 -13.98
C ALA A 63 -8.93 -10.98 -13.71
N ASP A 64 -9.50 -11.37 -12.57
CA ASP A 64 -9.86 -12.75 -12.28
C ASP A 64 -11.30 -12.83 -11.75
N PRO A 65 -12.28 -13.22 -12.60
CA PRO A 65 -13.66 -13.42 -12.18
C PRO A 65 -13.86 -14.55 -11.17
N ALA A 66 -12.88 -15.46 -11.01
CA ALA A 66 -12.91 -16.53 -10.02
C ALA A 66 -12.26 -16.12 -8.69
N SER A 67 -11.74 -14.90 -8.59
CA SER A 67 -11.02 -14.45 -7.41
C SER A 67 -11.86 -14.43 -6.14
N LEU A 68 -11.27 -14.94 -5.06
CA LEU A 68 -11.83 -14.90 -3.71
C LEU A 68 -11.45 -13.61 -2.96
N THR A 69 -10.52 -12.82 -3.50
CA THR A 69 -10.01 -11.59 -2.90
C THR A 69 -10.77 -10.35 -3.39
N SER A 70 -10.75 -9.29 -2.60
CA SER A 70 -11.35 -7.99 -2.91
C SER A 70 -10.52 -7.19 -3.93
N GLU A 71 -10.27 -7.76 -5.11
CA GLU A 71 -9.57 -7.06 -6.19
C GLU A 71 -10.49 -6.04 -6.88
N PRO A 72 -10.03 -4.80 -7.10
CA PRO A 72 -10.86 -3.79 -7.74
C PRO A 72 -11.14 -4.15 -9.21
N PRO A 73 -12.37 -3.91 -9.70
CA PRO A 73 -12.72 -4.14 -11.09
C PRO A 73 -11.96 -3.24 -12.07
N LEU A 74 -11.67 -3.76 -13.26
CA LEU A 74 -11.08 -3.00 -14.36
C LEU A 74 -12.08 -2.01 -14.95
N ALA A 75 -13.35 -2.41 -15.04
CA ALA A 75 -14.42 -1.57 -15.53
C ALA A 75 -15.79 -1.96 -14.96
N ILE A 76 -16.68 -0.98 -14.87
CA ILE A 76 -18.13 -1.21 -14.80
C ILE A 76 -18.62 -1.44 -16.22
N VAL A 77 -19.45 -2.47 -16.44
CA VAL A 77 -20.00 -2.77 -17.77
C VAL A 77 -21.52 -2.61 -17.73
N ALA A 78 -22.07 -1.85 -18.67
CA ALA A 78 -23.51 -1.67 -18.86
C ALA A 78 -23.90 -2.00 -20.31
N GLU A 79 -24.71 -3.03 -20.50
CA GLU A 79 -25.26 -3.43 -21.79
C GLU A 79 -26.71 -2.97 -21.93
N PHE A 80 -27.05 -2.42 -23.09
CA PHE A 80 -28.37 -1.92 -23.43
C PHE A 80 -28.92 -2.63 -24.67
N SER A 81 -30.22 -2.90 -24.65
CA SER A 81 -30.94 -3.54 -25.78
C SER A 81 -31.24 -2.58 -26.93
N ALA A 82 -31.09 -1.27 -26.73
CA ALA A 82 -31.35 -0.23 -27.71
C ALA A 82 -30.39 0.96 -27.52
N ALA A 83 -30.42 1.91 -28.45
CA ALA A 83 -29.70 3.17 -28.30
C ALA A 83 -30.24 3.96 -27.11
N VAL A 84 -29.33 4.55 -26.33
CA VAL A 84 -29.65 5.17 -25.04
C VAL A 84 -29.63 6.70 -25.14
N GLY A 85 -30.54 7.37 -24.44
CA GLY A 85 -30.60 8.82 -24.38
C GLY A 85 -29.39 9.43 -23.65
N ILE A 86 -29.04 10.67 -24.03
CA ILE A 86 -27.88 11.37 -23.47
C ILE A 86 -27.99 11.61 -21.96
N ASP A 87 -29.20 11.86 -21.44
CA ASP A 87 -29.44 12.05 -20.02
C ASP A 87 -29.16 10.78 -19.21
N THR A 88 -29.46 9.62 -19.79
CA THR A 88 -29.21 8.32 -19.17
C THR A 88 -27.73 7.98 -19.16
N LEU A 89 -27.02 8.28 -20.26
CA LEU A 89 -25.56 8.14 -20.31
C LEU A 89 -24.85 9.08 -19.33
N ARG A 90 -25.32 10.33 -19.21
CA ARG A 90 -24.79 11.31 -18.26
C ARG A 90 -24.98 10.86 -16.81
N GLU A 91 -26.17 10.37 -16.46
CA GLU A 91 -26.42 9.85 -15.11
C GLU A 91 -25.59 8.59 -14.84
N LEU A 92 -25.48 7.67 -15.81
CA LEU A 92 -24.64 6.48 -15.65
C LEU A 92 -23.16 6.85 -15.43
N HIS A 93 -22.62 7.81 -16.18
CA HIS A 93 -21.27 8.32 -15.97
C HIS A 93 -21.10 8.93 -14.58
N ARG A 94 -22.06 9.75 -14.13
CA ARG A 94 -22.06 10.33 -12.78
C ARG A 94 -22.04 9.24 -11.69
N LEU A 95 -22.89 8.22 -11.81
CA LEU A 95 -22.92 7.10 -10.86
C LEU A 95 -21.63 6.27 -10.90
N ALA A 96 -21.08 6.01 -12.09
CA ALA A 96 -19.82 5.29 -12.27
C ALA A 96 -18.61 6.04 -11.68
N TRP A 97 -18.57 7.38 -11.82
CA TRP A 97 -17.59 8.25 -11.16
C TRP A 97 -17.70 8.17 -9.63
N ASN A 98 -18.92 8.20 -9.10
CA ASN A 98 -19.17 8.06 -7.66
C ASN A 98 -18.80 6.68 -7.11
N PHE A 99 -18.86 5.62 -7.93
CA PHE A 99 -18.55 4.25 -7.49
C PHE A 99 -17.10 4.08 -7.03
N SER A 100 -16.16 4.84 -7.62
CA SER A 100 -14.75 4.99 -7.17
C SER A 100 -13.89 3.71 -7.07
N HIS A 101 -14.45 2.52 -7.25
CA HIS A 101 -13.73 1.23 -7.27
C HIS A 101 -13.29 0.79 -8.67
N ALA A 102 -13.79 1.44 -9.72
CA ALA A 102 -13.43 1.13 -11.11
C ALA A 102 -12.94 2.41 -11.80
N PRO A 103 -11.81 2.39 -12.52
CA PRO A 103 -11.33 3.55 -13.28
C PRO A 103 -12.10 3.78 -14.58
N THR A 104 -12.89 2.80 -15.03
CA THR A 104 -13.54 2.81 -16.34
C THR A 104 -15.00 2.40 -16.28
N LEU A 105 -15.80 3.01 -17.13
CA LEU A 105 -17.15 2.56 -17.48
C LEU A 105 -17.14 2.13 -18.96
N ILE A 106 -17.77 1.01 -19.27
CA ILE A 106 -17.97 0.50 -20.62
C ILE A 106 -19.46 0.38 -20.88
N THR A 107 -19.94 1.04 -21.93
CA THR A 107 -21.34 0.95 -22.37
C THR A 107 -21.42 0.22 -23.70
N ILE A 108 -22.30 -0.77 -23.79
CA ILE A 108 -22.53 -1.57 -24.99
C ILE A 108 -23.96 -1.30 -25.47
N GLU A 109 -24.08 -0.75 -26.68
CA GLU A 109 -25.33 -0.54 -27.39
C GLU A 109 -25.29 -1.35 -28.70
N PRO A 110 -26.45 -1.66 -29.33
CA PRO A 110 -26.49 -2.51 -30.53
C PRO A 110 -25.55 -2.09 -31.67
N THR A 111 -25.27 -0.79 -31.80
CA THR A 111 -24.47 -0.22 -32.88
C THR A 111 -23.04 0.14 -32.49
N GLN A 112 -22.70 0.16 -31.20
CA GLN A 112 -21.41 0.69 -30.71
C GLN A 112 -21.08 0.26 -29.27
N LEU A 113 -19.78 0.26 -28.98
CA LEU A 113 -19.20 0.15 -27.65
C LEU A 113 -18.46 1.45 -27.33
N ARG A 114 -18.62 1.97 -26.12
CA ARG A 114 -17.92 3.18 -25.66
C ARG A 114 -17.23 2.94 -24.33
N VAL A 115 -16.05 3.53 -24.18
CA VAL A 115 -15.23 3.48 -22.97
C VAL A 115 -15.13 4.88 -22.39
N TRP A 116 -15.43 5.01 -21.12
CA TRP A 116 -15.54 6.27 -20.40
C TRP A 116 -14.56 6.27 -19.23
N SER A 117 -14.03 7.44 -18.88
CA SER A 117 -13.22 7.58 -17.67
C SER A 117 -14.10 7.84 -16.44
N CYS A 118 -13.93 7.04 -15.39
CA CYS A 118 -14.49 7.28 -14.06
C CYS A 118 -13.57 8.14 -13.18
N CYS A 119 -12.49 8.67 -13.75
CA CYS A 119 -11.52 9.53 -13.07
C CYS A 119 -11.75 11.01 -13.36
N GLU A 120 -12.88 11.37 -13.96
CA GLU A 120 -13.14 12.73 -14.43
C GLU A 120 -14.49 13.22 -13.93
N ALA A 121 -14.47 14.38 -13.26
CA ALA A 121 -15.64 14.96 -12.65
C ALA A 121 -16.76 15.22 -13.69
N PRO A 122 -18.01 14.87 -13.36
CA PRO A 122 -19.18 15.29 -14.11
C PRO A 122 -19.30 16.82 -14.13
N ASP A 123 -19.49 17.37 -15.32
CA ASP A 123 -19.68 18.78 -15.60
C ASP A 123 -20.96 18.92 -16.43
N PRO A 124 -22.00 19.60 -15.92
CA PRO A 124 -23.26 19.82 -16.64
C PRO A 124 -23.08 20.51 -17.99
N ASP A 125 -22.09 21.39 -18.11
CA ASP A 125 -21.86 22.22 -19.29
C ASP A 125 -21.02 21.50 -20.35
N ARG A 126 -20.35 20.40 -19.96
CA ARG A 126 -19.53 19.59 -20.86
C ARG A 126 -20.38 18.60 -21.67
N PRO A 127 -20.22 18.55 -23.01
CA PRO A 127 -20.86 17.52 -23.83
C PRO A 127 -20.49 16.10 -23.36
N VAL A 128 -21.50 15.23 -23.24
CA VAL A 128 -21.30 13.86 -22.75
C VAL A 128 -20.29 13.08 -23.61
N GLY A 129 -20.29 13.28 -24.92
CA GLY A 129 -19.35 12.64 -25.84
C GLY A 129 -17.87 12.92 -25.53
N ASP A 130 -17.55 14.05 -24.89
CA ASP A 130 -16.16 14.42 -24.57
C ASP A 130 -15.57 13.58 -23.42
N TYR A 131 -16.40 12.86 -22.67
CA TYR A 131 -15.97 11.91 -21.64
C TYR A 131 -15.64 10.53 -22.21
N VAL A 132 -16.00 10.27 -23.47
CA VAL A 132 -15.66 9.02 -24.17
C VAL A 132 -14.17 9.05 -24.50
N VAL A 133 -13.45 8.08 -23.97
CA VAL A 133 -12.02 7.88 -24.17
C VAL A 133 -11.76 7.07 -25.44
N GLU A 134 -12.60 6.07 -25.71
CA GLU A 134 -12.51 5.21 -26.89
C GLU A 134 -13.91 4.76 -27.33
N GLY A 135 -14.14 4.66 -28.64
CA GLY A 135 -15.42 4.19 -29.19
C GLY A 135 -15.18 3.22 -30.34
N ILE A 136 -15.92 2.10 -30.35
CA ILE A 136 -15.84 1.08 -31.39
C ILE A 136 -17.22 0.86 -31.98
N SER A 137 -17.35 0.95 -33.30
CA SER A 137 -18.60 0.63 -34.01
C SER A 137 -18.81 -0.88 -34.10
N ALA A 138 -20.07 -1.32 -34.21
CA ALA A 138 -20.37 -2.74 -34.42
C ALA A 138 -19.73 -3.30 -35.71
N ALA A 139 -19.51 -2.45 -36.73
CA ALA A 139 -18.82 -2.83 -37.96
C ALA A 139 -17.31 -3.05 -37.72
N ALA A 140 -16.66 -2.11 -37.03
CA ALA A 140 -15.25 -2.18 -36.65
C ALA A 140 -14.91 -3.45 -35.85
N LEU A 141 -15.76 -3.79 -34.88
CA LEU A 141 -15.61 -4.98 -34.03
C LEU A 141 -15.67 -6.29 -34.86
N ARG A 142 -16.29 -6.27 -36.04
CA ARG A 142 -16.41 -7.43 -36.94
C ARG A 142 -15.27 -7.52 -37.97
N SER A 143 -14.59 -6.42 -38.25
CA SER A 143 -13.50 -6.34 -39.23
C SER A 143 -12.11 -6.30 -38.60
N ALA A 144 -11.95 -6.93 -37.42
CA ALA A 144 -10.73 -6.92 -36.61
C ALA A 144 -9.47 -7.42 -37.36
N ASP A 145 -9.62 -8.10 -38.50
CA ASP A 145 -8.53 -8.61 -39.35
C ASP A 145 -7.95 -7.57 -40.35
N SER A 146 -8.32 -6.29 -40.28
CA SER A 146 -7.87 -5.24 -41.23
C SER A 146 -6.94 -4.20 -40.60
N ASP A 147 -5.94 -3.68 -41.33
CA ASP A 147 -4.99 -2.63 -40.89
C ASP A 147 -5.63 -1.21 -40.80
N SER A 148 -6.79 -1.09 -40.16
CA SER A 148 -7.53 0.17 -40.00
C SER A 148 -7.28 0.81 -38.63
N ALA A 149 -7.65 2.10 -38.47
CA ALA A 149 -7.69 2.74 -37.15
C ALA A 149 -8.64 2.02 -36.18
N GLU A 150 -9.67 1.37 -36.73
CA GLU A 150 -10.67 0.61 -35.99
C GLU A 150 -10.09 -0.69 -35.40
N ALA A 151 -9.20 -1.39 -36.10
CA ALA A 151 -8.50 -2.54 -35.56
C ALA A 151 -7.55 -2.19 -34.42
N ARG A 152 -6.94 -0.99 -34.43
CA ARG A 152 -6.13 -0.48 -33.31
C ARG A 152 -6.97 -0.23 -32.06
N ALA A 153 -8.20 0.25 -32.21
CA ALA A 153 -9.13 0.43 -31.08
C ALA A 153 -9.58 -0.91 -30.49
N VAL A 154 -9.92 -1.89 -31.33
CA VAL A 154 -10.23 -3.28 -30.91
C VAL A 154 -9.03 -3.89 -30.19
N GLN A 155 -7.83 -3.75 -30.73
CA GLN A 155 -6.60 -4.21 -30.08
C GLN A 155 -6.42 -3.53 -28.71
N ALA A 156 -6.64 -2.22 -28.59
CA ALA A 156 -6.45 -1.49 -27.34
C ALA A 156 -7.35 -1.99 -26.19
N LEU A 157 -8.56 -2.43 -26.50
CA LEU A 157 -9.52 -2.99 -25.52
C LEU A 157 -9.45 -4.52 -25.39
N HIS A 158 -8.51 -5.17 -26.06
CA HIS A 158 -8.27 -6.59 -25.89
C HIS A 158 -7.94 -6.92 -24.44
N TRP A 159 -8.37 -8.09 -23.98
CA TRP A 159 -8.26 -8.53 -22.59
C TRP A 159 -6.88 -8.31 -21.96
N VAL A 160 -5.79 -8.81 -22.58
CA VAL A 160 -4.46 -8.58 -22.01
C VAL A 160 -4.04 -7.13 -22.02
N ASN A 161 -4.48 -6.27 -22.93
CA ASN A 161 -4.14 -4.84 -22.85
C ASN A 161 -4.85 -4.14 -21.68
N LEU A 162 -6.02 -4.63 -21.27
CA LEU A 162 -6.70 -4.19 -20.05
C LEU A 162 -6.02 -4.75 -18.79
N VAL A 163 -5.80 -6.07 -18.70
CA VAL A 163 -5.20 -6.71 -17.51
C VAL A 163 -3.75 -6.28 -17.28
N SER A 164 -2.97 -6.15 -18.37
CA SER A 164 -1.62 -5.59 -18.31
C SER A 164 -1.64 -4.07 -18.12
N GLY A 165 -2.78 -3.42 -17.97
CA GLY A 165 -2.84 -1.97 -17.73
C GLY A 165 -2.28 -1.08 -18.85
N ARG A 166 -1.89 -1.63 -20.01
CA ARG A 166 -1.37 -0.89 -21.16
C ARG A 166 -2.34 0.16 -21.66
N PHE A 167 -3.64 -0.18 -21.72
CA PHE A 167 -4.69 0.74 -22.12
C PHE A 167 -4.69 2.05 -21.30
N PHE A 168 -4.50 1.91 -19.99
CA PHE A 168 -4.46 3.04 -19.04
C PHE A 168 -3.16 3.82 -19.15
N GLY A 169 -2.03 3.11 -19.32
CA GLY A 169 -0.71 3.74 -19.52
C GLY A 169 -0.68 4.63 -20.77
N ASP A 170 -1.20 4.14 -21.89
CA ASP A 170 -1.26 4.89 -23.15
C ASP A 170 -2.16 6.14 -23.07
N ARG A 171 -3.06 6.20 -22.07
CA ARG A 171 -4.09 7.25 -21.89
C ARG A 171 -4.03 7.90 -20.51
N GLN A 172 -2.85 7.93 -19.88
CA GLN A 172 -2.67 8.32 -18.48
C GLN A 172 -3.35 9.66 -18.12
N GLY A 173 -3.31 10.66 -19.01
CA GLY A 173 -3.89 11.98 -18.76
C GLY A 173 -5.42 12.01 -18.56
N ARG A 174 -6.14 10.95 -18.95
CA ARG A 174 -7.61 10.84 -18.79
C ARG A 174 -8.01 9.96 -17.60
N PHE A 175 -7.06 9.24 -17.02
CA PHE A 175 -7.27 8.34 -15.88
C PHE A 175 -6.56 8.86 -14.62
N ASP A 176 -6.48 10.18 -14.45
CA ASP A 176 -5.89 10.81 -13.28
C ASP A 176 -6.76 10.61 -12.03
N ARG A 177 -6.21 9.95 -11.03
CA ARG A 177 -6.95 9.49 -9.85
C ARG A 177 -7.37 10.61 -8.92
N ASP A 178 -6.68 11.75 -8.97
CA ASP A 178 -7.07 12.93 -8.18
C ASP A 178 -8.43 13.50 -8.66
N GLY A 179 -8.89 13.10 -9.85
CA GLY A 179 -10.22 13.45 -10.37
C GLY A 179 -11.35 12.48 -10.01
N ARG A 180 -11.11 11.42 -9.22
CA ARG A 180 -12.18 10.53 -8.73
C ARG A 180 -13.05 11.19 -7.65
N ALA A 181 -14.28 10.73 -7.51
CA ALA A 181 -15.25 11.30 -6.58
C ALA A 181 -14.77 11.31 -5.12
N ASP A 182 -14.15 10.21 -4.67
CA ASP A 182 -13.60 10.08 -3.31
C ASP A 182 -12.55 11.15 -2.99
N GLN A 183 -11.60 11.37 -3.91
CA GLN A 183 -10.52 12.35 -3.74
C GLN A 183 -11.03 13.80 -3.85
N MET A 184 -11.97 14.06 -4.76
CA MET A 184 -12.55 15.38 -4.92
C MET A 184 -13.45 15.77 -3.75
N LEU A 185 -14.26 14.83 -3.22
CA LEU A 185 -15.08 15.07 -2.04
C LEU A 185 -14.21 15.43 -0.83
N LEU A 186 -13.13 14.68 -0.63
CA LEU A 186 -12.15 14.95 0.41
C LEU A 186 -11.55 16.36 0.32
N ARG A 187 -11.18 16.78 -0.90
CA ARG A 187 -10.66 18.14 -1.16
C ARG A 187 -11.72 19.20 -0.86
N ASN A 188 -12.94 18.99 -1.31
CA ASN A 188 -14.04 19.93 -1.09
C ASN A 188 -14.37 20.09 0.40
N LEU A 189 -14.36 18.99 1.16
CA LEU A 189 -14.63 19.02 2.59
C LEU A 189 -13.50 19.66 3.42
N ARG A 190 -12.24 19.59 2.98
CA ARG A 190 -11.16 20.38 3.62
C ARG A 190 -11.39 21.87 3.43
N HIS A 191 -11.70 22.26 2.20
CA HIS A 191 -11.93 23.66 1.87
C HIS A 191 -13.11 24.25 2.65
N ILE A 192 -14.26 23.55 2.72
CA ILE A 192 -15.41 24.07 3.48
C ILE A 192 -15.08 24.21 4.97
N ARG A 193 -14.26 23.32 5.53
CA ARG A 193 -13.82 23.43 6.93
C ARG A 193 -12.92 24.65 7.14
N GLU A 194 -12.01 24.94 6.21
CA GLU A 194 -11.19 26.17 6.25
C GLU A 194 -12.08 27.42 6.20
N VAL A 195 -13.07 27.46 5.30
CA VAL A 195 -14.03 28.56 5.20
C VAL A 195 -14.84 28.74 6.49
N LEU A 196 -15.32 27.65 7.08
CA LEU A 196 -16.05 27.69 8.36
C LEU A 196 -15.16 28.16 9.51
N PHE A 197 -13.89 27.74 9.53
CA PHE A 197 -12.92 28.17 10.54
C PHE A 197 -12.65 29.68 10.43
N GLU A 198 -12.45 30.19 9.20
CA GLU A 198 -12.28 31.62 8.92
C GLU A 198 -13.52 32.45 9.31
N ASP A 199 -14.72 31.85 9.25
CA ASP A 199 -15.98 32.48 9.68
C ASP A 199 -16.24 32.43 11.19
N GLY A 200 -15.36 31.79 11.97
CA GLY A 200 -15.40 31.77 13.43
C GLY A 200 -15.82 30.44 14.07
N LEU A 201 -16.08 29.39 13.29
CA LEU A 201 -16.31 28.03 13.80
C LEU A 201 -14.98 27.33 14.12
N THR A 202 -14.32 27.78 15.19
CA THR A 202 -12.97 27.32 15.58
C THR A 202 -12.97 26.06 16.45
N ASP A 203 -14.13 25.64 16.95
CA ASP A 203 -14.27 24.36 17.67
C ASP A 203 -14.35 23.21 16.65
N ASP A 204 -13.22 22.54 16.45
CA ASP A 204 -13.08 21.43 15.52
C ASP A 204 -14.05 20.28 15.80
N ASP A 205 -14.40 20.03 17.06
CA ASP A 205 -15.30 18.93 17.44
C ASP A 205 -16.70 19.21 16.93
N ILE A 206 -17.18 20.42 17.18
CA ILE A 206 -18.49 20.87 16.73
C ILE A 206 -18.54 20.94 15.21
N CYS A 207 -17.48 21.42 14.56
CA CYS A 207 -17.39 21.48 13.11
C CYS A 207 -17.48 20.07 12.49
N HIS A 208 -16.72 19.10 13.01
CA HIS A 208 -16.76 17.72 12.53
C HIS A 208 -18.10 17.04 12.76
N ASP A 209 -18.70 17.20 13.95
CA ASP A 209 -20.00 16.63 14.27
C ASP A 209 -21.11 17.27 13.40
N LEU A 210 -21.00 18.55 13.06
CA LEU A 210 -21.89 19.24 12.11
C LEU A 210 -21.75 18.69 10.69
N LEU A 211 -20.52 18.56 10.17
CA LEU A 211 -20.27 17.99 8.85
C LEU A 211 -20.75 16.52 8.76
N ALA A 212 -20.57 15.73 9.83
CA ALA A 212 -21.07 14.36 9.92
C ALA A 212 -22.60 14.28 9.83
N ARG A 213 -23.30 15.16 10.54
CA ARG A 213 -24.76 15.24 10.44
C ARG A 213 -25.21 15.68 9.07
N VAL A 214 -24.53 16.63 8.45
CA VAL A 214 -24.82 17.07 7.07
C VAL A 214 -24.66 15.91 6.08
N ILE A 215 -23.54 15.17 6.14
CA ILE A 215 -23.30 13.99 5.28
C ILE A 215 -24.35 12.91 5.55
N PHE A 216 -24.68 12.64 6.81
CA PHE A 216 -25.71 11.67 7.17
C PHE A 216 -27.09 12.06 6.62
N VAL A 217 -27.48 13.32 6.76
CA VAL A 217 -28.77 13.80 6.25
C VAL A 217 -28.78 13.75 4.73
N GLN A 218 -27.69 14.13 4.07
CA GLN A 218 -27.55 13.99 2.61
C GLN A 218 -27.67 12.52 2.17
N PHE A 219 -27.05 11.59 2.89
CA PHE A 219 -27.22 10.16 2.65
C PHE A 219 -28.69 9.74 2.72
N LEU A 220 -29.50 10.29 3.64
CA LEU A 220 -30.94 10.01 3.71
C LEU A 220 -31.75 10.58 2.52
N PHE A 221 -31.26 11.65 1.87
CA PHE A 221 -31.84 12.19 0.63
C PHE A 221 -31.44 11.39 -0.61
N ASP A 222 -30.26 10.79 -0.62
CA ASP A 222 -29.73 10.06 -1.78
C ASP A 222 -30.10 8.58 -1.76
N ARG A 223 -30.18 7.97 -0.57
CA ARG A 223 -30.40 6.53 -0.41
C ARG A 223 -31.82 6.13 -0.80
N LYS A 224 -31.95 5.49 -1.96
CA LYS A 224 -33.22 5.04 -2.54
C LYS A 224 -33.58 3.60 -2.19
N ASP A 225 -34.87 3.37 -1.94
CA ASP A 225 -35.44 2.03 -1.79
C ASP A 225 -35.64 1.32 -3.13
N GLN A 226 -36.29 0.14 -3.11
CA GLN A 226 -36.55 -0.65 -4.33
C GLN A 226 -37.45 0.08 -5.35
N ASP A 227 -38.26 1.03 -4.90
CA ASP A 227 -39.17 1.81 -5.75
C ASP A 227 -38.53 3.12 -6.23
N GLY A 228 -37.25 3.36 -5.90
CA GLY A 228 -36.52 4.56 -6.28
C GLY A 228 -36.79 5.76 -5.37
N ASN A 229 -37.47 5.56 -4.24
CA ASN A 229 -37.83 6.62 -3.31
C ASN A 229 -36.78 6.77 -2.20
N PRO A 230 -36.27 7.98 -1.93
CA PRO A 230 -35.34 8.21 -0.83
C PRO A 230 -36.01 8.18 0.54
N ALA A 231 -35.21 8.05 1.61
CA ALA A 231 -35.72 8.08 2.98
C ALA A 231 -36.38 9.42 3.33
N LEU A 232 -35.73 10.52 2.93
CA LEU A 232 -36.24 11.89 3.04
C LEU A 232 -36.71 12.38 1.65
N THR A 233 -38.02 12.53 1.50
CA THR A 233 -38.67 13.09 0.30
C THR A 233 -39.28 14.45 0.60
N VAL A 234 -39.55 15.24 -0.44
CA VAL A 234 -40.32 16.50 -0.33
C VAL A 234 -41.66 16.26 0.38
N ALA A 235 -42.36 15.17 0.04
CA ALA A 235 -43.62 14.79 0.69
C ALA A 235 -43.43 14.52 2.20
N ARG A 236 -42.31 13.91 2.60
CA ARG A 236 -41.96 13.70 4.01
C ARG A 236 -41.66 15.02 4.71
N LEU A 237 -40.91 15.93 4.10
CA LEU A 237 -40.65 17.26 4.65
C LEU A 237 -41.94 18.06 4.85
N HIS A 238 -42.84 18.05 3.87
CA HIS A 238 -44.17 18.65 4.00
C HIS A 238 -44.98 18.05 5.16
N ARG A 239 -44.86 16.74 5.38
CA ARG A 239 -45.48 16.06 6.52
C ARG A 239 -44.88 16.50 7.85
N LEU A 240 -43.54 16.62 7.93
CA LEU A 240 -42.87 17.12 9.13
C LEU A 240 -43.29 18.55 9.47
N HIS A 241 -43.50 19.40 8.46
CA HIS A 241 -44.08 20.72 8.66
C HIS A 241 -45.51 20.65 9.20
N LYS A 242 -46.37 19.84 8.57
CA LYS A 242 -47.76 19.64 9.00
C LYS A 242 -47.87 19.10 10.43
N ASP A 243 -46.95 18.22 10.81
CA ASP A 243 -46.87 17.61 12.15
C ASP A 243 -46.22 18.56 13.18
N GLY A 244 -45.83 19.77 12.78
CA GLY A 244 -45.25 20.80 13.65
C GLY A 244 -43.78 20.60 14.02
N VAL A 245 -43.09 19.66 13.35
CA VAL A 245 -41.65 19.42 13.54
C VAL A 245 -40.83 20.53 12.86
N LEU A 246 -41.19 20.89 11.62
CA LEU A 246 -40.58 22.00 10.88
C LEU A 246 -41.52 23.20 10.87
N GLY A 247 -40.96 24.40 10.99
CA GLY A 247 -41.68 25.67 10.92
C GLY A 247 -42.03 26.10 9.50
N GLY A 248 -41.22 25.70 8.52
CA GLY A 248 -41.35 26.03 7.10
C GLY A 248 -41.54 24.82 6.19
N ILE A 249 -41.87 25.11 4.93
CA ILE A 249 -41.98 24.13 3.86
C ILE A 249 -40.65 24.12 3.09
N HIS A 250 -39.98 22.96 3.09
CA HIS A 250 -38.67 22.80 2.48
C HIS A 250 -38.68 21.71 1.40
N GLY A 251 -37.83 21.89 0.37
CA GLY A 251 -37.70 20.96 -0.76
C GLY A 251 -36.35 20.24 -0.82
N SER A 252 -35.33 20.71 -0.11
CA SER A 252 -33.98 20.15 -0.12
C SER A 252 -33.25 20.40 1.19
N LEU A 253 -32.15 19.67 1.43
CA LEU A 253 -31.27 19.92 2.57
C LEU A 253 -30.73 21.36 2.59
N GLY A 254 -30.30 21.88 1.44
CA GLY A 254 -29.84 23.27 1.33
C GLY A 254 -30.89 24.29 1.78
N SER A 255 -32.16 24.08 1.40
CA SER A 255 -33.25 24.97 1.86
C SER A 255 -33.52 24.89 3.37
N ILE A 256 -33.19 23.76 4.01
CA ILE A 256 -33.32 23.59 5.46
C ILE A 256 -32.14 24.26 6.16
N LEU A 257 -30.91 24.06 5.67
CA LEU A 257 -29.69 24.67 6.22
C LEU A 257 -29.70 26.21 6.14
N ALA A 258 -30.39 26.77 5.15
CA ALA A 258 -30.62 28.21 5.06
C ALA A 258 -31.52 28.75 6.21
N ASP A 259 -32.29 27.89 6.88
CA ASP A 259 -33.09 28.22 8.06
C ASP A 259 -32.44 27.63 9.33
N TYR A 260 -31.93 28.50 10.20
CA TYR A 260 -31.23 28.07 11.41
C TYR A 260 -32.12 27.26 12.36
N GLU A 261 -33.36 27.68 12.60
CA GLU A 261 -34.22 27.01 13.58
C GLU A 261 -34.71 25.66 13.04
N ASP A 262 -35.11 25.61 11.77
CA ASP A 262 -35.58 24.38 11.16
C ASP A 262 -34.46 23.36 10.93
N SER A 263 -33.21 23.80 10.74
CA SER A 263 -32.03 22.93 10.76
C SER A 263 -31.90 22.16 12.07
N TYR A 264 -31.92 22.86 13.20
CA TYR A 264 -31.78 22.22 14.50
C TYR A 264 -33.03 21.44 14.91
N ARG A 265 -34.23 21.85 14.48
CA ARG A 265 -35.45 21.05 14.68
C ARG A 265 -35.37 19.72 13.93
N LEU A 266 -34.85 19.73 12.70
CA LEU A 266 -34.60 18.50 11.95
C LEU A 266 -33.57 17.62 12.67
N PHE A 267 -32.46 18.20 13.11
CA PHE A 267 -31.42 17.42 13.80
C PHE A 267 -31.93 16.81 15.12
N ASP A 268 -32.72 17.54 15.89
CA ASP A 268 -33.33 17.03 17.13
C ASP A 268 -34.36 15.93 16.85
N TRP A 269 -35.16 16.10 15.79
CA TRP A 269 -36.09 15.05 15.34
C TRP A 269 -35.35 13.78 14.91
N LEU A 270 -34.27 13.90 14.13
CA LEU A 270 -33.45 12.76 13.73
C LEU A 270 -32.79 12.08 14.93
N ASN A 271 -32.31 12.85 15.91
CA ASN A 271 -31.76 12.32 17.16
C ASN A 271 -32.79 11.46 17.90
N THR A 272 -34.05 11.92 17.95
CA THR A 272 -35.14 11.17 18.58
C THR A 272 -35.49 9.88 17.84
N LYS A 273 -35.32 9.84 16.51
CA LYS A 273 -35.66 8.66 15.69
C LYS A 273 -34.59 7.60 15.68
N PHE A 274 -33.35 7.99 15.41
CA PHE A 274 -32.25 7.04 15.27
C PHE A 274 -31.59 6.70 16.62
N ASN A 275 -31.58 7.64 17.57
CA ASN A 275 -30.76 7.57 18.79
C ASN A 275 -29.25 7.43 18.49
N GLY A 276 -28.42 7.31 19.53
CA GLY A 276 -27.01 6.96 19.41
C GLY A 276 -26.05 8.15 19.47
N ASP A 277 -24.79 7.88 19.14
CA ASP A 277 -23.66 8.78 19.42
C ASP A 277 -23.43 9.88 18.36
N LEU A 278 -24.30 9.99 17.35
CA LEU A 278 -24.17 10.92 16.22
C LEU A 278 -24.61 12.36 16.53
N PHE A 279 -25.47 12.55 17.54
CA PHE A 279 -26.03 13.85 17.88
C PHE A 279 -25.54 14.34 19.26
N PRO A 280 -25.52 15.67 19.51
CA PRO A 280 -25.05 16.22 20.78
C PRO A 280 -25.81 15.69 22.00
N GLY A 281 -25.05 15.38 23.06
CA GLY A 281 -25.57 14.88 24.34
C GLY A 281 -25.04 13.50 24.71
N LYS A 282 -24.19 13.41 25.74
CA LYS A 282 -23.53 12.15 26.16
C LYS A 282 -24.36 11.33 27.16
N GLY A 283 -25.68 11.32 27.04
CA GLY A 283 -26.53 10.68 28.05
C GLY A 283 -27.81 10.08 27.51
N THR A 284 -28.23 8.97 28.13
CA THR A 284 -29.60 8.45 28.00
C THR A 284 -30.63 9.35 28.69
N GLN A 285 -30.18 10.35 29.46
CA GLN A 285 -31.04 11.32 30.12
C GLN A 285 -31.33 12.53 29.21
N PRO A 286 -32.55 13.08 29.23
CA PRO A 286 -32.92 14.28 28.46
C PRO A 286 -32.04 15.51 28.75
N ASP A 287 -31.59 15.68 30.00
CA ASP A 287 -30.87 16.88 30.43
C ASP A 287 -29.45 16.96 29.84
N ASP A 288 -28.76 15.82 29.70
CA ASP A 288 -27.44 15.75 29.07
C ASP A 288 -27.50 16.10 27.57
N ARG A 289 -28.61 15.75 26.90
CA ARG A 289 -28.87 16.10 25.50
C ARG A 289 -29.13 17.59 25.33
N ALA A 290 -29.94 18.17 26.20
CA ALA A 290 -30.18 19.62 26.20
C ALA A 290 -28.88 20.41 26.41
N ALA A 291 -27.99 19.96 27.31
CA ALA A 291 -26.69 20.59 27.53
C ALA A 291 -25.77 20.51 26.30
N GLY A 292 -25.74 19.36 25.61
CA GLY A 292 -24.97 19.18 24.38
C GLY A 292 -25.43 20.13 23.26
N TRP A 293 -26.74 20.20 23.02
CA TRP A 293 -27.32 21.13 22.05
C TRP A 293 -27.07 22.59 22.39
N SER A 294 -27.15 22.94 23.68
CA SER A 294 -26.91 24.32 24.13
C SER A 294 -25.46 24.75 23.89
N ARG A 295 -24.50 23.85 24.12
CA ARG A 295 -23.07 24.10 23.87
C ARG A 295 -22.81 24.34 22.39
N GLU A 296 -23.40 23.51 21.53
CA GLU A 296 -23.23 23.66 20.09
C GLU A 296 -23.86 24.95 19.55
N ARG A 297 -25.11 25.24 19.93
CA ARG A 297 -25.83 26.46 19.52
C ARG A 297 -25.14 27.74 20.00
N ALA A 298 -24.31 27.68 21.04
CA ALA A 298 -23.51 28.81 21.49
C ALA A 298 -22.35 29.16 20.52
N VAL A 299 -21.92 28.21 19.68
CA VAL A 299 -20.78 28.37 18.77
C VAL A 299 -21.21 28.40 17.31
N VAL A 300 -22.21 27.60 16.92
CA VAL A 300 -22.70 27.55 15.54
C VAL A 300 -23.66 28.71 15.27
N ALA A 301 -23.21 29.69 14.48
CA ALA A 301 -23.99 30.84 14.05
C ALA A 301 -24.83 30.54 12.78
N PRO A 302 -25.89 31.32 12.49
CA PRO A 302 -26.67 31.22 11.25
C PRO A 302 -25.82 31.30 9.97
N ARG A 303 -24.77 32.12 9.97
CA ARG A 303 -23.87 32.26 8.82
C ARG A 303 -23.13 30.97 8.47
N HIS A 304 -22.73 30.17 9.47
CA HIS A 304 -22.10 28.87 9.25
C HIS A 304 -23.04 27.91 8.51
N LEU A 305 -24.33 27.89 8.87
CA LEU A 305 -25.32 27.04 8.19
C LEU A 305 -25.66 27.56 6.79
N ALA A 306 -25.68 28.88 6.58
CA ALA A 306 -25.83 29.47 5.24
C ALA A 306 -24.66 29.10 4.32
N ILE A 307 -23.41 29.13 4.82
CA ILE A 307 -22.23 28.66 4.08
C ILE A 307 -22.37 27.19 3.69
N LEU A 308 -22.84 26.35 4.61
CA LEU A 308 -23.11 24.94 4.32
C LEU A 308 -24.27 24.77 3.31
N ALA A 309 -25.29 25.62 3.36
CA ALA A 309 -26.38 25.63 2.39
C ALA A 309 -25.87 25.95 0.98
N ASP A 310 -25.00 26.96 0.84
CA ASP A 310 -24.37 27.34 -0.42
C ASP A 310 -23.43 26.24 -0.95
N PHE A 311 -22.65 25.64 -0.05
CA PHE A 311 -21.77 24.53 -0.37
C PHE A 311 -22.55 23.32 -0.92
N ILE A 312 -23.63 22.93 -0.26
CA ILE A 312 -24.49 21.81 -0.68
C ILE A 312 -25.29 22.14 -1.94
N GLY A 313 -25.73 23.39 -2.06
CA GLY A 313 -26.46 23.90 -3.22
C GLY A 313 -25.61 23.99 -4.49
N GLY A 314 -24.28 23.89 -4.38
CA GLY A 314 -23.38 24.05 -5.51
C GLY A 314 -23.10 25.51 -5.87
N SER A 315 -23.48 26.48 -5.03
CA SER A 315 -23.32 27.91 -5.25
C SER A 315 -22.04 28.49 -4.63
N LEU A 316 -21.32 27.72 -3.82
CA LEU A 316 -20.03 28.14 -3.25
C LEU A 316 -18.90 28.04 -4.29
N ASP A 317 -18.14 29.14 -4.43
CA ASP A 317 -16.88 29.16 -5.20
C ASP A 317 -15.77 28.46 -4.40
N MET A 318 -15.12 27.48 -5.02
CA MET A 318 -14.03 26.72 -4.40
C MET A 318 -12.68 27.35 -4.74
N ALA A 319 -11.63 27.03 -3.98
CA ALA A 319 -10.26 27.54 -4.18
C ALA A 319 -9.68 27.45 -5.61
N SER A 320 -10.26 26.64 -6.50
CA SER A 320 -9.90 26.46 -7.91
C SER A 320 -10.75 27.26 -8.92
N SER A 321 -11.58 28.22 -8.48
CA SER A 321 -12.59 28.90 -9.33
C SER A 321 -13.62 27.94 -9.96
N GLN A 322 -13.78 26.77 -9.35
CA GLN A 322 -14.79 25.77 -9.72
C GLN A 322 -15.91 25.85 -8.68
N MET A 323 -17.16 25.74 -9.11
CA MET A 323 -18.28 25.65 -8.18
C MET A 323 -18.27 24.33 -7.40
N SER A 324 -18.88 24.33 -6.21
CA SER A 324 -18.99 23.11 -5.39
C SER A 324 -19.64 21.96 -6.17
N LEU A 325 -18.96 20.80 -6.19
CA LEU A 325 -19.46 19.57 -6.81
C LEU A 325 -20.44 18.79 -5.95
N TRP A 326 -20.89 19.34 -4.80
CA TRP A 326 -21.80 18.64 -3.91
C TRP A 326 -23.03 18.03 -4.61
N PRO A 327 -23.70 18.74 -5.55
CA PRO A 327 -24.85 18.18 -6.28
C PRO A 327 -24.51 16.99 -7.19
N GLN A 328 -23.24 16.79 -7.55
CA GLN A 328 -22.81 15.68 -8.41
C GLN A 328 -22.52 14.40 -7.61
N TYR A 329 -22.31 14.52 -6.30
CA TYR A 329 -22.09 13.35 -5.45
C TYR A 329 -23.36 12.53 -5.29
N ALA A 330 -23.22 11.21 -5.28
CA ALA A 330 -24.28 10.25 -4.97
C ALA A 330 -23.84 9.48 -3.73
N PHE A 331 -24.26 9.94 -2.54
CA PHE A 331 -23.79 9.36 -1.27
C PHE A 331 -24.26 7.92 -1.04
N ASP A 332 -25.27 7.45 -1.78
CA ASP A 332 -25.68 6.05 -1.80
C ASP A 332 -24.77 5.16 -2.66
N VAL A 333 -24.05 5.75 -3.62
CA VAL A 333 -23.09 5.05 -4.49
C VAL A 333 -21.68 5.10 -3.92
N ILE A 334 -21.25 6.25 -3.38
CA ILE A 334 -19.91 6.44 -2.81
C ILE A 334 -19.62 5.34 -1.76
N PRO A 335 -18.44 4.69 -1.81
CA PRO A 335 -18.05 3.72 -0.82
C PRO A 335 -17.92 4.31 0.59
N LEU A 336 -18.49 3.62 1.58
CA LEU A 336 -18.61 4.12 2.95
C LEU A 336 -17.26 4.25 3.65
N GLU A 337 -16.29 3.40 3.28
CA GLU A 337 -14.90 3.49 3.74
C GLU A 337 -14.26 4.86 3.50
N PHE A 338 -14.72 5.60 2.48
CA PHE A 338 -14.19 6.92 2.20
C PHE A 338 -14.65 7.95 3.23
N ILE A 339 -15.82 7.78 3.83
CA ILE A 339 -16.29 8.64 4.91
C ILE A 339 -15.31 8.58 6.09
N SER A 340 -14.85 7.39 6.48
CA SER A 340 -13.81 7.22 7.50
C SER A 340 -12.51 7.94 7.11
N SER A 341 -12.06 7.81 5.85
CA SER A 341 -10.85 8.46 5.34
C SER A 341 -10.90 10.01 5.30
N ILE A 342 -12.11 10.56 5.17
CA ILE A 342 -12.38 12.00 5.18
C ILE A 342 -12.04 12.58 6.55
N TYR A 343 -12.59 12.01 7.60
CA TYR A 343 -12.36 12.47 8.96
C TYR A 343 -10.93 12.26 9.44
N GLU A 344 -10.31 11.14 9.08
CA GLU A 344 -8.91 10.90 9.42
C GLU A 344 -7.99 11.97 8.84
N THR A 345 -8.31 12.48 7.64
CA THR A 345 -7.49 13.54 7.09
C THR A 345 -7.61 14.82 7.91
N PHE A 346 -8.81 15.16 8.39
CA PHE A 346 -8.98 16.34 9.24
C PHE A 346 -8.25 16.22 10.58
N VAL A 347 -8.24 15.03 11.18
CA VAL A 347 -7.51 14.76 12.43
C VAL A 347 -5.99 14.75 12.19
N SER A 348 -5.51 14.22 11.07
CA SER A 348 -4.08 14.07 10.77
C SER A 348 -3.32 15.40 10.65
N GLU A 349 -4.00 16.49 10.31
CA GLU A 349 -3.38 17.82 10.23
C GLU A 349 -2.98 18.36 11.62
N ARG A 350 -3.71 17.99 12.69
CA ARG A 350 -3.29 18.20 14.10
C ARG A 350 -2.11 17.30 14.48
N ALA A 351 -2.10 16.05 14.00
CA ALA A 351 -1.23 14.98 14.49
C ALA A 351 0.09 14.81 13.72
N SER A 352 0.51 15.78 12.91
CA SER A 352 1.75 15.75 12.13
C SER A 352 3.04 15.58 12.98
N SER A 353 2.93 15.74 14.30
CA SER A 353 3.95 15.46 15.32
C SER A 353 3.86 14.08 15.99
N GLU A 354 2.75 13.34 15.85
CA GLU A 354 2.47 12.10 16.60
C GLU A 354 2.59 10.79 15.78
N GLY A 355 2.91 10.85 14.49
CA GLY A 355 3.15 9.63 13.69
C GLY A 355 1.87 8.84 13.33
N ILE A 356 0.70 9.49 13.29
CA ILE A 356 -0.56 8.86 12.90
C ILE A 356 -0.57 8.65 11.37
N PHE A 357 -0.61 7.39 10.93
CA PHE A 357 -0.58 7.01 9.51
C PHE A 357 -1.89 6.35 9.07
N TYR A 358 -2.41 6.85 7.95
CA TYR A 358 -3.59 6.33 7.26
C TYR A 358 -3.41 4.86 6.85
N THR A 359 -4.46 4.05 7.05
CA THR A 359 -4.52 2.70 6.47
C THR A 359 -5.34 2.74 5.18
N PRO A 360 -4.73 2.51 4.02
CA PRO A 360 -5.47 2.47 2.77
C PRO A 360 -6.52 1.33 2.75
N PRO A 361 -7.75 1.57 2.23
CA PRO A 361 -8.83 0.57 2.20
C PRO A 361 -8.43 -0.73 1.51
N HIS A 362 -7.69 -0.66 0.41
CA HIS A 362 -7.18 -1.84 -0.30
C HIS A 362 -6.26 -2.70 0.56
N LEU A 363 -5.48 -2.09 1.48
CA LEU A 363 -4.63 -2.83 2.41
C LEU A 363 -5.48 -3.49 3.51
N VAL A 364 -6.54 -2.84 3.98
CA VAL A 364 -7.52 -3.43 4.90
C VAL A 364 -8.17 -4.66 4.27
N ASP A 365 -8.64 -4.52 3.03
CA ASP A 365 -9.24 -5.62 2.27
C ASP A 365 -8.24 -6.77 2.05
N PHE A 366 -6.99 -6.46 1.65
CA PHE A 366 -5.92 -7.45 1.52
C PHE A 366 -5.67 -8.26 2.80
N ILE A 367 -5.76 -7.62 3.97
CA ILE A 367 -5.58 -8.29 5.27
C ILE A 367 -6.80 -9.15 5.59
N LEU A 368 -8.01 -8.57 5.49
CA LEU A 368 -9.25 -9.27 5.80
C LEU A 368 -9.50 -10.44 4.85
N ASP A 369 -9.04 -10.41 3.61
CA ASP A 369 -9.13 -11.57 2.69
C ASP A 369 -8.40 -12.81 3.23
N LYS A 370 -7.44 -12.64 4.14
CA LYS A 370 -6.64 -13.73 4.70
C LYS A 370 -7.19 -14.25 6.02
N VAL A 371 -7.87 -13.39 6.79
CA VAL A 371 -8.32 -13.70 8.16
C VAL A 371 -9.84 -13.70 8.33
N LEU A 372 -10.56 -12.98 7.47
CA LEU A 372 -12.02 -12.92 7.40
C LEU A 372 -12.50 -12.95 5.92
N PRO A 373 -12.19 -14.01 5.16
CA PRO A 373 -12.55 -14.09 3.74
C PRO A 373 -14.06 -14.11 3.47
N TRP A 374 -14.51 -13.65 2.30
CA TRP A 374 -15.94 -13.53 1.95
C TRP A 374 -16.70 -14.87 1.92
N GLN A 375 -16.03 -15.96 1.55
CA GLN A 375 -16.66 -17.27 1.37
C GLN A 375 -17.04 -18.01 2.66
N GLY A 376 -16.66 -17.48 3.83
CA GLY A 376 -17.01 -18.09 5.10
C GLY A 376 -18.51 -18.01 5.41
N GLU A 377 -18.98 -18.85 6.34
CA GLU A 377 -20.34 -18.79 6.89
C GLU A 377 -20.33 -18.46 8.39
N GLU A 378 -19.16 -18.54 9.04
CA GLU A 378 -18.93 -18.10 10.42
C GLU A 378 -19.11 -16.58 10.54
N TRP A 379 -20.24 -16.15 11.09
CA TRP A 379 -20.62 -14.73 11.23
C TRP A 379 -20.68 -14.23 12.68
N ASP A 380 -20.82 -15.13 13.67
CA ASP A 380 -20.88 -14.75 15.10
C ASP A 380 -19.47 -14.69 15.72
N LEU A 381 -18.58 -13.93 15.08
CA LEU A 381 -17.17 -13.78 15.49
C LEU A 381 -16.95 -12.46 16.20
N LYS A 382 -16.21 -12.44 17.31
CA LYS A 382 -15.81 -11.22 18.00
C LYS A 382 -14.52 -10.65 17.41
N VAL A 383 -14.62 -9.46 16.84
CA VAL A 383 -13.55 -8.72 16.18
C VAL A 383 -13.17 -7.50 17.01
N LEU A 384 -11.89 -7.41 17.39
CA LEU A 384 -11.32 -6.26 18.09
C LEU A 384 -10.30 -5.54 17.20
N ASP A 385 -10.38 -4.21 17.16
CA ASP A 385 -9.28 -3.35 16.72
C ASP A 385 -8.71 -2.56 17.90
N PRO A 386 -7.47 -2.86 18.34
CA PRO A 386 -6.90 -2.27 19.56
C PRO A 386 -6.38 -0.84 19.36
N ALA A 387 -6.36 -0.34 18.12
CA ALA A 387 -6.00 1.03 17.77
C ALA A 387 -6.89 1.48 16.60
N CYS A 388 -8.20 1.54 16.86
CA CYS A 388 -9.20 1.48 15.80
C CYS A 388 -9.26 2.69 14.88
N GLY A 389 -8.67 3.82 15.27
CA GLY A 389 -8.72 5.05 14.49
C GLY A 389 -10.16 5.40 14.13
N SER A 390 -10.39 5.76 12.86
CA SER A 390 -11.74 6.02 12.33
C SER A 390 -12.60 4.76 12.11
N GLY A 391 -12.12 3.58 12.48
CA GLY A 391 -12.87 2.34 12.44
C GLY A 391 -12.90 1.62 11.10
N ILE A 392 -12.01 1.93 10.15
CA ILE A 392 -12.03 1.31 8.81
C ILE A 392 -11.98 -0.23 8.84
N PHE A 393 -11.14 -0.83 9.70
CA PHE A 393 -11.10 -2.28 9.88
C PHE A 393 -12.42 -2.81 10.43
N LEU A 394 -13.01 -2.12 11.41
CA LEU A 394 -14.26 -2.51 12.06
C LEU A 394 -15.44 -2.43 11.09
N VAL A 395 -15.50 -1.39 10.25
CA VAL A 395 -16.52 -1.23 9.21
C VAL A 395 -16.44 -2.34 8.18
N LYS A 396 -15.24 -2.62 7.66
CA LYS A 396 -15.02 -3.69 6.67
C LYS A 396 -15.26 -5.08 7.26
N ALA A 397 -14.88 -5.30 8.52
CA ALA A 397 -15.18 -6.52 9.24
C ALA A 397 -16.70 -6.69 9.42
N PHE A 398 -17.41 -5.64 9.83
CA PHE A 398 -18.87 -5.66 9.95
C PHE A 398 -19.55 -6.01 8.62
N GLN A 399 -19.18 -5.38 7.51
CA GLN A 399 -19.70 -5.70 6.17
C GLN A 399 -19.48 -7.18 5.80
N ARG A 400 -18.31 -7.74 6.13
CA ARG A 400 -18.01 -9.16 5.91
C ARG A 400 -18.85 -10.07 6.81
N LEU A 401 -19.03 -9.74 8.09
CA LEU A 401 -19.89 -10.53 8.99
C LEU A 401 -21.36 -10.51 8.52
N VAL A 402 -21.86 -9.37 8.05
CA VAL A 402 -23.20 -9.26 7.44
C VAL A 402 -23.30 -10.12 6.18
N HIS A 403 -22.30 -10.08 5.30
CA HIS A 403 -22.24 -10.93 4.12
C HIS A 403 -22.27 -12.43 4.48
N ARG A 404 -21.45 -12.85 5.46
CA ARG A 404 -21.43 -14.24 5.94
C ARG A 404 -22.73 -14.66 6.60
N TRP A 405 -23.40 -13.74 7.31
CA TRP A 405 -24.75 -13.99 7.84
C TRP A 405 -25.74 -14.26 6.71
N LYS A 406 -25.72 -13.46 5.63
CA LYS A 406 -26.60 -13.68 4.47
C LYS A 406 -26.32 -15.02 3.79
N ARG A 407 -25.05 -15.45 3.75
CA ARG A 407 -24.67 -16.77 3.22
C ARG A 407 -25.17 -17.92 4.10
N ALA A 408 -25.04 -17.79 5.42
CA ALA A 408 -25.52 -18.77 6.37
C ALA A 408 -27.06 -18.84 6.45
N ASN A 409 -27.75 -17.78 6.04
CA ASN A 409 -29.21 -17.65 6.09
C ASN A 409 -29.77 -17.16 4.72
N PRO A 410 -29.63 -17.95 3.64
CA PRO A 410 -29.93 -17.50 2.27
C PRO A 410 -31.41 -17.15 2.04
N ASP A 411 -32.30 -17.72 2.83
CA ASP A 411 -33.76 -17.53 2.74
C ASP A 411 -34.27 -16.40 3.66
N GLU A 412 -33.38 -15.74 4.40
CA GLU A 412 -33.75 -14.69 5.35
C GLU A 412 -33.27 -13.30 4.92
N THR A 413 -34.17 -12.32 4.96
CA THR A 413 -33.81 -10.91 4.83
C THR A 413 -33.16 -10.42 6.13
N VAL A 414 -31.99 -9.80 6.02
CA VAL A 414 -31.32 -9.16 7.16
C VAL A 414 -32.23 -8.10 7.79
N ARG A 415 -32.46 -8.22 9.10
CA ARG A 415 -33.27 -7.24 9.87
C ARG A 415 -32.37 -6.29 10.65
N ALA A 416 -32.93 -5.13 11.00
CA ALA A 416 -32.26 -4.13 11.82
C ALA A 416 -31.79 -4.70 13.17
N GLU A 417 -32.55 -5.60 13.80
CA GLU A 417 -32.14 -6.22 15.07
C GLU A 417 -30.90 -7.11 14.92
N THR A 418 -30.79 -7.84 13.80
CA THR A 418 -29.61 -8.66 13.51
C THR A 418 -28.37 -7.80 13.33
N LEU A 419 -28.47 -6.72 12.55
CA LEU A 419 -27.36 -5.77 12.34
C LEU A 419 -26.95 -5.10 13.65
N ARG A 420 -27.92 -4.68 14.45
CA ARG A 420 -27.68 -4.12 15.78
C ARG A 420 -26.97 -5.12 16.69
N ARG A 421 -27.41 -6.39 16.71
CA ARG A 421 -26.75 -7.46 17.47
C ARG A 421 -25.30 -7.61 17.03
N LEU A 422 -25.02 -7.61 15.73
CA LEU A 422 -23.65 -7.73 15.21
C LEU A 422 -22.77 -6.56 15.72
N LEU A 423 -23.26 -5.33 15.65
CA LEU A 423 -22.53 -4.19 16.24
C LEU A 423 -22.33 -4.35 17.76
N GLU A 424 -23.37 -4.75 18.50
CA GLU A 424 -23.34 -4.86 19.96
C GLU A 424 -22.60 -6.10 20.51
N ARG A 425 -22.33 -7.13 19.71
CA ARG A 425 -21.74 -8.38 20.20
C ARG A 425 -20.46 -8.79 19.50
N ASN A 426 -20.21 -8.28 18.29
CA ASN A 426 -19.15 -8.76 17.42
C ASN A 426 -18.10 -7.69 17.11
N ILE A 427 -18.41 -6.40 17.26
CA ILE A 427 -17.50 -5.30 16.90
C ILE A 427 -17.00 -4.58 18.15
N PHE A 428 -15.68 -4.55 18.33
CA PHE A 428 -15.00 -3.94 19.47
C PHE A 428 -13.82 -3.10 18.99
N GLY A 429 -13.57 -1.96 19.64
CA GLY A 429 -12.47 -1.08 19.28
C GLY A 429 -11.96 -0.28 20.46
N VAL A 430 -10.67 0.03 20.43
CA VAL A 430 -10.01 0.91 21.41
C VAL A 430 -9.21 1.95 20.64
N ASP A 431 -9.32 3.22 21.03
CA ASP A 431 -8.43 4.27 20.56
C ASP A 431 -8.25 5.33 21.66
N LYS A 432 -7.07 5.96 21.72
CA LYS A 432 -6.81 7.04 22.68
C LYS A 432 -7.48 8.35 22.28
N ASP A 433 -7.78 8.53 20.99
CA ASP A 433 -8.36 9.75 20.46
C ASP A 433 -9.90 9.69 20.50
N PRO A 434 -10.56 10.54 21.31
CA PRO A 434 -12.02 10.59 21.35
C PRO A 434 -12.65 11.01 20.02
N HIS A 435 -11.96 11.71 19.12
CA HIS A 435 -12.49 12.03 17.78
C HIS A 435 -12.53 10.78 16.90
N ALA A 436 -11.43 10.01 16.88
CA ALA A 436 -11.32 8.76 16.15
C ALA A 436 -12.46 7.78 16.53
N VAL A 437 -12.68 7.58 17.83
CA VAL A 437 -13.78 6.75 18.36
C VAL A 437 -15.16 7.24 17.89
N ARG A 438 -15.39 8.56 17.84
CA ARG A 438 -16.66 9.13 17.34
C ARG A 438 -16.87 8.83 15.86
N VAL A 439 -15.84 9.03 15.04
CA VAL A 439 -15.87 8.76 13.61
C VAL A 439 -16.09 7.27 13.34
N ALA A 440 -15.48 6.39 14.13
CA ALA A 440 -15.69 4.96 14.05
C ALA A 440 -17.15 4.57 14.33
N CYS A 441 -17.77 5.16 15.36
CA CYS A 441 -19.20 4.97 15.63
C CYS A 441 -20.05 5.41 14.43
N PHE A 442 -19.79 6.61 13.90
CA PHE A 442 -20.53 7.14 12.76
C PHE A 442 -20.42 6.25 11.52
N SER A 443 -19.20 5.81 11.20
CA SER A 443 -18.93 4.96 10.05
C SER A 443 -19.65 3.60 10.17
N LEU A 444 -19.71 3.03 11.38
CA LEU A 444 -20.47 1.80 11.64
C LEU A 444 -21.99 2.01 11.52
N TYR A 445 -22.52 3.15 11.96
CA TYR A 445 -23.94 3.48 11.80
C TYR A 445 -24.32 3.64 10.32
N LEU A 446 -23.47 4.29 9.52
CA LEU A 446 -23.65 4.37 8.07
C LEU A 446 -23.63 2.98 7.42
N ALA A 447 -22.68 2.12 7.80
CA ALA A 447 -22.61 0.75 7.32
C ALA A 447 -23.87 -0.06 7.67
N MET A 448 -24.41 0.12 8.88
CA MET A 448 -25.69 -0.49 9.26
C MET A 448 -26.86 0.05 8.43
N CYS A 449 -26.91 1.35 8.18
CA CYS A 449 -27.97 1.96 7.35
C CYS A 449 -27.93 1.50 5.90
N ASP A 450 -26.74 1.33 5.31
CA ASP A 450 -26.59 0.87 3.92
C ASP A 450 -27.15 -0.54 3.71
N GLU A 451 -27.16 -1.38 4.75
CA GLU A 451 -27.72 -2.74 4.73
C GLU A 451 -29.25 -2.80 4.91
N ILE A 452 -29.90 -1.68 5.26
CA ILE A 452 -31.34 -1.62 5.53
C ILE A 452 -32.05 -0.80 4.43
N GLU A 453 -33.25 -1.23 4.04
CA GLU A 453 -34.05 -0.45 3.10
C GLU A 453 -34.59 0.86 3.73
N PRO A 454 -34.48 2.00 3.02
CA PRO A 454 -34.93 3.32 3.49
C PRO A 454 -36.34 3.37 4.07
N ARG A 455 -37.28 2.62 3.48
CA ARG A 455 -38.68 2.54 3.93
C ARG A 455 -38.81 2.06 5.39
N HIS A 456 -37.82 1.31 5.89
CA HIS A 456 -37.81 0.75 7.24
C HIS A 456 -37.05 1.61 8.26
N TYR A 457 -36.34 2.67 7.83
CA TYR A 457 -35.54 3.52 8.72
C TYR A 457 -36.35 4.06 9.88
N TRP A 458 -37.55 4.57 9.60
CA TRP A 458 -38.38 5.24 10.59
C TRP A 458 -39.08 4.31 11.57
N THR A 459 -39.10 3.00 11.30
CA THR A 459 -39.86 2.01 12.08
C THR A 459 -38.97 0.97 12.77
N GLN A 460 -37.79 0.67 12.21
CA GLN A 460 -36.96 -0.46 12.63
C GLN A 460 -35.54 -0.05 13.02
N VAL A 461 -35.07 1.15 12.62
CA VAL A 461 -33.68 1.54 12.84
C VAL A 461 -33.54 2.35 14.12
N VAL A 462 -32.87 1.76 15.10
CA VAL A 462 -32.40 2.44 16.30
C VAL A 462 -30.94 2.05 16.49
N PHE A 463 -30.05 3.04 16.49
CA PHE A 463 -28.63 2.82 16.68
C PHE A 463 -28.33 2.37 18.12
N PRO A 464 -27.47 1.35 18.29
CA PRO A 464 -27.00 0.96 19.61
C PRO A 464 -26.04 2.03 20.17
N PRO A 465 -25.99 2.28 21.48
CA PRO A 465 -24.93 3.08 22.08
C PRO A 465 -23.60 2.32 22.01
N MET A 466 -22.66 2.83 21.23
CA MET A 466 -21.39 2.14 20.95
C MET A 466 -20.22 2.72 21.76
N ARG A 467 -20.19 4.05 21.97
CA ARG A 467 -19.14 4.71 22.76
C ARG A 467 -19.18 4.27 24.21
N ASP A 468 -17.98 4.15 24.80
CA ASP A 468 -17.76 3.75 26.19
C ASP A 468 -18.35 2.37 26.54
N ARG A 469 -18.68 1.57 25.52
CA ARG A 469 -19.26 0.21 25.65
C ARG A 469 -18.61 -0.81 24.72
N ARG A 470 -18.47 -0.45 23.45
CA ARG A 470 -17.88 -1.28 22.39
C ARG A 470 -16.70 -0.61 21.74
N LEU A 471 -16.80 0.70 21.51
CA LEU A 471 -15.68 1.53 21.13
C LEU A 471 -15.26 2.35 22.35
N LEU A 472 -14.06 2.09 22.87
CA LEU A 472 -13.57 2.63 24.13
C LEU A 472 -12.50 3.70 23.86
N CYS A 473 -12.69 4.88 24.44
CA CYS A 473 -11.69 5.95 24.41
C CYS A 473 -10.69 5.75 25.55
N SER A 474 -9.59 5.06 25.30
CA SER A 474 -8.59 4.70 26.32
C SER A 474 -7.27 4.28 25.66
N ASP A 475 -6.18 4.31 26.42
CA ASP A 475 -4.94 3.65 26.01
C ASP A 475 -5.12 2.13 26.13
N PHE A 476 -4.88 1.39 25.04
CA PHE A 476 -5.04 -0.06 25.00
C PHE A 476 -4.23 -0.80 26.07
N PHE A 477 -3.19 -0.21 26.66
CA PHE A 477 -2.40 -0.82 27.73
C PHE A 477 -2.89 -0.50 29.15
N GLU A 478 -3.97 0.28 29.31
CA GLU A 478 -4.67 0.38 30.60
C GLU A 478 -5.29 -0.98 31.00
N GLU A 479 -5.18 -1.35 32.28
CA GLU A 479 -5.63 -2.65 32.80
C GLU A 479 -6.88 -2.54 33.69
N ASP A 480 -7.36 -1.33 33.98
CA ASP A 480 -8.54 -1.06 34.80
C ASP A 480 -9.86 -1.02 33.99
N ARG A 481 -9.76 -1.13 32.67
CA ARG A 481 -10.90 -1.11 31.73
C ARG A 481 -11.30 -2.51 31.30
N LYS A 482 -12.60 -2.81 31.36
CA LYS A 482 -13.17 -4.05 30.82
C LYS A 482 -13.21 -4.02 29.29
N GLY A 483 -13.02 -5.17 28.67
CA GLY A 483 -13.01 -5.39 27.23
C GLY A 483 -11.60 -5.63 26.67
N PHE A 484 -10.54 -5.21 27.36
CA PHE A 484 -9.17 -5.41 26.90
C PHE A 484 -8.15 -5.54 28.05
N ALA A 485 -8.61 -5.77 29.28
CA ALA A 485 -7.73 -6.09 30.39
C ALA A 485 -7.08 -7.46 30.13
N THR A 486 -5.77 -7.56 30.34
CA THR A 486 -4.97 -8.71 29.92
C THR A 486 -5.46 -10.01 30.57
N LEU A 487 -5.78 -9.97 31.88
CA LEU A 487 -6.31 -11.12 32.61
C LEU A 487 -7.84 -11.19 32.58
N GLY A 488 -8.52 -10.05 32.64
CA GLY A 488 -9.98 -9.98 32.75
C GLY A 488 -10.71 -10.34 31.46
N ASP A 489 -10.09 -10.09 30.32
CA ASP A 489 -10.65 -10.30 28.98
C ASP A 489 -9.78 -11.25 28.14
N ALA A 490 -8.95 -12.06 28.80
CA ALA A 490 -8.16 -13.11 28.15
C ALA A 490 -9.07 -14.00 27.29
N GLU A 491 -8.57 -14.40 26.12
CA GLU A 491 -9.25 -15.38 25.25
C GLU A 491 -10.66 -14.97 24.77
N SER A 492 -10.98 -13.67 24.81
CA SER A 492 -12.34 -13.19 24.57
C SER A 492 -12.66 -12.94 23.09
N TYR A 493 -11.67 -12.94 22.20
CA TYR A 493 -11.81 -12.51 20.81
C TYR A 493 -11.41 -13.59 19.79
N ASP A 494 -12.17 -13.69 18.71
CA ASP A 494 -11.89 -14.61 17.59
C ASP A 494 -10.95 -13.98 16.56
N LEU A 495 -10.97 -12.65 16.45
CA LEU A 495 -10.15 -11.91 15.51
C LEU A 495 -9.67 -10.59 16.10
N ILE A 496 -8.38 -10.33 16.03
CA ILE A 496 -7.81 -9.01 16.29
C ILE A 496 -7.18 -8.48 15.01
N VAL A 497 -7.62 -7.33 14.54
CA VAL A 497 -7.16 -6.69 13.30
C VAL A 497 -6.93 -5.22 13.52
N GLY A 498 -6.02 -4.58 12.78
CA GLY A 498 -5.78 -3.15 12.96
C GLY A 498 -4.43 -2.68 12.45
N ASN A 499 -4.20 -1.39 12.63
CA ASN A 499 -2.94 -0.72 12.34
C ASN A 499 -2.38 -0.11 13.62
N ALA A 500 -1.47 -0.83 14.28
CA ALA A 500 -0.88 -0.35 15.52
C ALA A 500 0.00 0.90 15.25
N PRO A 501 0.02 1.90 16.15
CA PRO A 501 0.86 3.08 16.00
C PRO A 501 2.36 2.72 15.99
N TRP A 502 3.15 3.42 15.19
CA TRP A 502 4.55 3.11 14.91
C TRP A 502 5.38 4.37 14.71
N GLY A 503 6.62 4.37 15.22
CA GLY A 503 7.52 5.52 15.17
C GLY A 503 8.49 5.56 16.35
N ASP A 504 9.52 6.41 16.27
CA ASP A 504 10.45 6.59 17.38
C ASP A 504 9.77 7.41 18.50
N GLY A 505 9.71 6.86 19.72
CA GLY A 505 9.20 7.57 20.90
C GLY A 505 7.68 7.62 21.06
N VAL A 506 6.93 6.77 20.34
CA VAL A 506 5.46 6.69 20.41
C VAL A 506 4.94 5.89 21.61
N ILE A 507 5.81 5.23 22.38
CA ILE A 507 5.40 4.45 23.55
C ILE A 507 4.77 5.31 24.64
N THR A 508 3.65 4.84 25.19
CA THR A 508 2.94 5.50 26.28
C THR A 508 3.44 5.02 27.65
N PRO A 509 3.21 5.79 28.73
CA PRO A 509 3.54 5.35 30.09
C PRO A 509 2.85 4.03 30.47
N ALA A 510 1.58 3.84 30.07
CA ALA A 510 0.82 2.62 30.32
C ALA A 510 1.45 1.42 29.59
N ALA A 511 1.81 1.56 28.31
CA ALA A 511 2.46 0.51 27.54
C ALA A 511 3.82 0.10 28.12
N ARG A 512 4.60 1.07 28.60
CA ARG A 512 5.87 0.80 29.28
C ARG A 512 5.66 0.05 30.59
N ALA A 513 4.75 0.52 31.44
CA ALA A 513 4.43 -0.14 32.70
C ALA A 513 3.95 -1.59 32.47
N TRP A 514 3.11 -1.82 31.45
CA TRP A 514 2.64 -3.15 31.08
C TRP A 514 3.77 -4.08 30.63
N ALA A 515 4.72 -3.59 29.84
CA ALA A 515 5.85 -4.38 29.33
C ALA A 515 6.94 -4.66 30.37
N ASP A 516 7.07 -3.78 31.37
CA ASP A 516 7.99 -3.91 32.51
C ASP A 516 7.39 -4.77 33.64
N ASP A 517 6.10 -5.15 33.57
CA ASP A 517 5.44 -6.03 34.54
C ASP A 517 6.02 -7.46 34.49
N ASP A 518 6.35 -8.01 35.67
CA ASP A 518 6.94 -9.34 35.82
C ASP A 518 6.05 -10.48 35.28
N ALA A 519 4.74 -10.28 35.19
CA ALA A 519 3.82 -11.24 34.59
C ALA A 519 3.99 -11.36 33.07
N HIS A 520 4.43 -10.29 32.39
CA HIS A 520 4.51 -10.24 30.93
C HIS A 520 5.75 -9.49 30.41
N PRO A 521 6.99 -9.89 30.76
CA PRO A 521 8.18 -9.13 30.41
C PRO A 521 8.47 -9.18 28.90
N TRP A 522 8.47 -8.00 28.28
CA TRP A 522 8.76 -7.80 26.86
C TRP A 522 9.90 -6.80 26.63
N CYS A 523 10.80 -7.14 25.72
CA CYS A 523 11.83 -6.21 25.26
C CYS A 523 11.22 -5.08 24.42
N ILE A 524 11.61 -3.83 24.68
CA ILE A 524 11.11 -2.66 23.93
C ILE A 524 12.22 -2.09 23.02
N PRO A 525 12.22 -2.40 21.71
CA PRO A 525 13.18 -1.80 20.77
C PRO A 525 12.81 -0.35 20.45
N ASN A 526 13.78 0.58 20.48
CA ASN A 526 13.63 1.98 20.09
C ASN A 526 12.45 2.77 20.71
N ASN A 527 11.91 2.33 21.85
CA ASN A 527 10.67 2.89 22.40
C ASN A 527 9.49 2.83 21.39
N ASP A 528 9.48 1.81 20.53
CA ASP A 528 8.40 1.49 19.60
C ASP A 528 7.31 0.69 20.33
N ILE A 529 6.05 1.10 20.15
CA ILE A 529 4.90 0.51 20.83
C ILE A 529 4.26 -0.63 20.01
N GLY A 530 4.49 -0.70 18.69
CA GLY A 530 3.75 -1.57 17.78
C GLY A 530 3.91 -3.06 18.14
N GLY A 531 5.13 -3.47 18.51
CA GLY A 531 5.40 -4.82 18.96
C GLY A 531 4.65 -5.22 20.24
N LEU A 532 4.35 -4.26 21.12
CA LEU A 532 3.60 -4.50 22.35
C LEU A 532 2.10 -4.73 22.07
N PHE A 533 1.54 -4.12 21.01
CA PHE A 533 0.18 -4.42 20.58
C PHE A 533 0.02 -5.87 20.13
N ILE A 534 1.03 -6.42 19.44
CA ILE A 534 1.07 -7.85 19.10
C ILE A 534 1.10 -8.69 20.38
N ALA A 535 1.99 -8.35 21.31
CA ALA A 535 2.20 -9.08 22.54
C ALA A 535 0.94 -9.12 23.43
N LYS A 536 0.29 -7.97 23.65
CA LYS A 536 -0.95 -7.89 24.43
C LYS A 536 -2.13 -8.50 23.68
N GLY A 537 -2.30 -8.18 22.40
CA GLY A 537 -3.37 -8.75 21.56
C GLY A 537 -3.34 -10.28 21.53
N ALA A 538 -2.16 -10.90 21.48
CA ALA A 538 -2.01 -12.35 21.53
C ALA A 538 -2.53 -13.01 22.82
N GLN A 539 -2.69 -12.25 23.91
CA GLN A 539 -3.28 -12.74 25.16
C GLN A 539 -4.82 -12.65 25.16
N LEU A 540 -5.38 -11.77 24.33
CA LEU A 540 -6.82 -11.55 24.22
C LEU A 540 -7.49 -12.44 23.16
N ILE A 541 -6.72 -13.02 22.22
CA ILE A 541 -7.25 -13.98 21.24
C ILE A 541 -7.58 -15.33 21.87
N GLY A 542 -8.72 -15.91 21.50
CA GLY A 542 -9.13 -17.27 21.89
C GLY A 542 -8.27 -18.36 21.25
N GLU A 543 -8.51 -19.62 21.62
CA GLU A 543 -7.77 -20.80 21.16
C GLU A 543 -7.71 -20.91 19.63
N ASN A 544 -8.83 -20.65 18.95
CA ASN A 544 -8.93 -20.67 17.48
C ASN A 544 -8.81 -19.27 16.85
N GLY A 545 -8.54 -18.25 17.66
CA GLY A 545 -8.50 -16.87 17.22
C GLY A 545 -7.26 -16.54 16.40
N ARG A 546 -7.36 -15.50 15.58
CA ARG A 546 -6.22 -14.95 14.81
C ARG A 546 -5.98 -13.49 15.15
N LEU A 547 -4.72 -13.09 15.08
CA LEU A 547 -4.32 -11.68 15.13
C LEU A 547 -3.65 -11.33 13.80
N ALA A 548 -4.06 -10.21 13.19
CA ALA A 548 -3.47 -9.65 11.99
C ALA A 548 -3.27 -8.14 12.11
N LEU A 549 -2.05 -7.71 12.44
CA LEU A 549 -1.72 -6.30 12.64
C LEU A 549 -0.72 -5.80 11.61
N ILE A 550 -0.92 -4.56 11.15
CA ILE A 550 0.10 -3.78 10.43
C ILE A 550 1.14 -3.28 11.43
N GLN A 551 2.41 -3.37 11.04
CA GLN A 551 3.57 -3.05 11.86
C GLN A 551 4.68 -2.37 11.05
N SER A 552 5.54 -1.62 11.73
CA SER A 552 6.80 -1.12 11.17
C SER A 552 7.73 -2.30 10.81
N ALA A 553 7.95 -2.54 9.52
CA ALA A 553 8.93 -3.55 9.07
C ALA A 553 10.36 -3.14 9.49
N ASN A 554 10.63 -1.84 9.56
CA ASN A 554 11.92 -1.35 10.02
C ASN A 554 12.18 -1.72 11.49
N SER A 555 11.20 -1.50 12.37
CA SER A 555 11.32 -1.83 13.80
C SER A 555 11.29 -3.34 14.04
N LEU A 556 10.34 -4.04 13.39
CA LEU A 556 10.08 -5.46 13.65
C LEU A 556 11.06 -6.38 12.93
N LEU A 557 11.29 -6.19 11.62
CA LEU A 557 12.03 -7.14 10.77
C LEU A 557 13.50 -6.76 10.58
N PHE A 558 13.80 -5.47 10.41
CA PHE A 558 15.14 -5.03 9.94
C PHE A 558 16.05 -4.48 11.02
N ASN A 559 15.52 -4.11 12.19
CA ASN A 559 16.32 -3.60 13.29
C ASN A 559 17.16 -4.72 13.91
N ILE A 560 18.48 -4.65 13.73
CA ILE A 560 19.45 -5.63 14.24
C ILE A 560 20.04 -5.27 15.61
N SER A 561 19.52 -4.25 16.29
CA SER A 561 19.95 -3.92 17.66
C SER A 561 19.68 -5.09 18.63
N PRO A 562 20.49 -5.26 19.69
CA PRO A 562 20.32 -6.36 20.63
C PRO A 562 18.91 -6.44 21.24
N ARG A 563 18.27 -5.30 21.53
CA ARG A 563 16.89 -5.25 22.05
C ARG A 563 15.87 -5.72 21.01
N ALA A 564 16.02 -5.34 19.74
CA ALA A 564 15.11 -5.76 18.67
C ALA A 564 15.26 -7.25 18.34
N VAL A 565 16.49 -7.76 18.31
CA VAL A 565 16.76 -9.20 18.18
C VAL A 565 16.18 -9.96 19.38
N GLY A 566 16.33 -9.42 20.59
CA GLY A 566 15.74 -9.99 21.81
C GLY A 566 14.21 -10.06 21.75
N PHE A 567 13.55 -8.99 21.31
CA PHE A 567 12.11 -8.96 21.09
C PHE A 567 11.67 -10.00 20.07
N ARG A 568 12.31 -10.06 18.89
CA ARG A 568 11.99 -11.09 17.87
C ARG A 568 12.16 -12.50 18.42
N ARG A 569 13.23 -12.77 19.17
CA ARG A 569 13.44 -14.06 19.81
C ARG A 569 12.30 -14.40 20.78
N GLN A 570 11.82 -13.45 21.58
CA GLN A 570 10.65 -13.66 22.44
C GLN A 570 9.39 -13.93 21.61
N LEU A 571 9.13 -13.11 20.60
CA LEU A 571 7.97 -13.20 19.71
C LEU A 571 7.87 -14.58 19.04
N PHE A 572 8.90 -14.99 18.30
CA PHE A 572 8.89 -16.23 17.52
C PHE A 572 9.05 -17.51 18.36
N LYS A 573 9.44 -17.39 19.64
CA LYS A 573 9.45 -18.54 20.58
C LYS A 573 8.15 -18.68 21.38
N ARG A 574 7.43 -17.57 21.61
CA ARG A 574 6.23 -17.56 22.46
C ARG A 574 4.93 -17.63 21.65
N LEU A 575 4.94 -17.11 20.42
CA LEU A 575 3.75 -16.92 19.58
C LEU A 575 3.89 -17.63 18.24
N ASN A 576 2.81 -18.29 17.81
CA ASN A 576 2.74 -19.05 16.57
C ASN A 576 2.42 -18.12 15.40
N VAL A 577 3.47 -17.61 14.74
CA VAL A 577 3.33 -16.73 13.57
C VAL A 577 3.11 -17.55 12.31
N GLU A 578 1.94 -17.40 11.69
CA GLU A 578 1.59 -18.13 10.46
C GLU A 578 2.24 -17.51 9.22
N SER A 579 2.19 -16.17 9.14
CA SER A 579 2.68 -15.47 7.96
C SER A 579 3.06 -14.02 8.20
N ILE A 580 4.00 -13.54 7.41
CA ILE A 580 4.44 -12.15 7.37
C ILE A 580 4.43 -11.65 5.94
N TYR A 581 3.69 -10.58 5.68
CA TYR A 581 3.67 -9.88 4.40
C TYR A 581 4.50 -8.61 4.51
N ASN A 582 5.72 -8.63 3.95
CA ASN A 582 6.63 -7.51 3.94
C ASN A 582 6.38 -6.59 2.74
N LEU A 583 5.70 -5.46 3.00
CA LEU A 583 5.29 -4.47 2.00
C LEU A 583 6.37 -3.40 1.73
N SER A 584 7.59 -3.59 2.25
CA SER A 584 8.68 -2.60 2.17
C SER A 584 9.08 -2.21 0.75
N ALA A 585 8.98 -3.14 -0.20
CA ALA A 585 9.24 -2.87 -1.62
C ALA A 585 8.17 -1.97 -2.26
N LEU A 586 6.95 -1.98 -1.71
CA LEU A 586 5.79 -1.20 -2.20
C LEU A 586 5.58 0.13 -1.46
N ARG A 587 6.48 0.51 -0.54
CA ARG A 587 6.32 1.64 0.39
C ARG A 587 6.00 2.99 -0.27
N PHE A 588 6.47 3.23 -1.50
CA PHE A 588 6.21 4.48 -2.23
C PHE A 588 4.83 4.54 -2.89
N ARG A 589 4.12 3.39 -2.97
CA ARG A 589 2.80 3.25 -3.61
C ARG A 589 1.70 2.99 -2.59
N VAL A 590 1.91 2.06 -1.66
CA VAL A 590 0.92 1.70 -0.61
C VAL A 590 0.64 2.90 0.29
N PHE A 591 1.68 3.67 0.66
CA PHE A 591 1.56 4.87 1.50
C PHE A 591 1.90 6.14 0.71
N LYS A 592 1.28 6.31 -0.47
CA LYS A 592 1.60 7.42 -1.40
C LYS A 592 1.47 8.80 -0.73
N ARG A 593 2.33 9.71 -1.20
CA ARG A 593 2.33 11.16 -0.96
C ARG A 593 0.93 11.74 -1.19
N LYS A 594 0.29 12.32 -0.16
CA LYS A 594 -0.81 13.27 -0.39
C LYS A 594 -0.20 14.49 -1.10
N THR A 595 -0.83 14.96 -2.16
CA THR A 595 -0.47 16.17 -2.93
C THR A 595 -0.32 17.43 -2.07
N HIS A 596 -0.85 17.42 -0.84
CA HIS A 596 -0.91 18.57 0.06
C HIS A 596 -0.24 18.37 1.43
N THR A 597 0.54 17.30 1.66
CA THR A 597 1.37 17.15 2.87
C THR A 597 2.86 17.25 2.52
N THR A 598 3.60 18.12 3.22
CA THR A 598 5.04 18.32 3.01
C THR A 598 5.92 17.14 3.46
N ARG A 599 5.37 16.19 4.23
CA ARG A 599 6.07 14.98 4.69
C ARG A 599 5.56 13.73 3.99
N THR A 600 6.47 13.02 3.32
CA THR A 600 6.26 11.67 2.83
C THR A 600 6.57 10.69 3.95
N SER A 601 5.59 9.93 4.44
CA SER A 601 5.91 8.74 5.25
C SER A 601 6.21 7.58 4.33
N ALA A 602 7.47 7.49 3.92
CA ALA A 602 8.00 6.35 3.16
C ALA A 602 8.51 5.25 4.11
N ALA A 603 7.86 5.07 5.26
CA ALA A 603 8.31 4.13 6.27
C ALA A 603 7.94 2.69 5.84
N PRO A 604 8.88 1.72 5.90
CA PRO A 604 8.60 0.36 5.47
C PRO A 604 7.62 -0.35 6.43
N ALA A 605 6.54 -0.93 5.90
CA ALA A 605 5.51 -1.62 6.67
C ALA A 605 5.48 -3.13 6.37
N CYS A 606 4.94 -3.90 7.32
CA CYS A 606 4.62 -5.31 7.15
C CYS A 606 3.30 -5.65 7.84
N VAL A 607 2.67 -6.75 7.43
CA VAL A 607 1.52 -7.36 8.12
C VAL A 607 2.00 -8.65 8.77
N MET A 608 1.69 -8.84 10.04
CA MET A 608 1.95 -10.09 10.75
C MET A 608 0.63 -10.78 11.08
N ILE A 609 0.49 -12.04 10.69
CA ILE A 609 -0.64 -12.90 11.02
C ILE A 609 -0.16 -14.02 11.93
N LEU A 610 -0.81 -14.19 13.08
CA LEU A 610 -0.46 -15.20 14.07
C LEU A 610 -1.68 -15.81 14.75
N ARG A 611 -1.44 -16.93 15.43
CA ARG A 611 -2.35 -17.58 16.38
C ARG A 611 -1.76 -17.59 17.78
N ARG A 612 -2.62 -17.92 18.74
CA ARG A 612 -2.20 -18.17 20.11
C ARG A 612 -1.35 -19.43 20.21
N GLY A 613 -0.51 -19.48 21.23
CA GLY A 613 0.33 -20.63 21.55
C GLY A 613 1.75 -20.49 21.01
N SER A 614 2.64 -21.30 21.57
CA SER A 614 4.05 -21.35 21.13
C SER A 614 4.21 -22.31 19.96
N PRO A 615 5.05 -21.98 18.96
CA PRO A 615 5.30 -22.85 17.83
C PRO A 615 6.31 -23.96 18.18
N ASP A 616 6.29 -25.05 17.42
CA ASP A 616 7.46 -25.92 17.32
C ASP A 616 8.54 -25.19 16.49
N MET A 617 9.82 -25.31 16.85
CA MET A 617 10.87 -24.54 16.16
C MET A 617 11.05 -24.93 14.68
N GLY A 618 10.49 -26.07 14.25
CA GLY A 618 10.42 -26.51 12.85
C GLY A 618 9.19 -25.99 12.09
N ASP A 619 8.21 -25.39 12.78
CA ASP A 619 7.00 -24.85 12.17
C ASP A 619 7.35 -23.84 11.08
N GLN A 620 6.61 -23.91 9.97
CA GLN A 620 6.88 -23.11 8.79
C GLN A 620 6.11 -21.80 8.84
N ILE A 621 6.85 -20.69 8.73
CA ILE A 621 6.32 -19.35 8.61
C ILE A 621 6.32 -18.97 7.13
N ARG A 622 5.18 -18.55 6.61
CA ARG A 622 5.08 -18.02 5.25
C ARG A 622 5.54 -16.56 5.21
N TYR A 623 6.65 -16.27 4.55
CA TYR A 623 7.15 -14.92 4.34
C TYR A 623 6.91 -14.48 2.91
N VAL A 624 6.12 -13.43 2.72
CA VAL A 624 5.76 -12.91 1.40
C VAL A 624 6.28 -11.50 1.27
N SER A 625 7.05 -11.20 0.22
CA SER A 625 7.51 -9.85 -0.06
C SER A 625 7.11 -9.46 -1.47
N PRO A 626 5.90 -8.92 -1.68
CA PRO A 626 5.44 -8.54 -3.02
C PRO A 626 6.32 -7.44 -3.61
N LYS A 627 6.66 -7.56 -4.90
CA LYS A 627 7.45 -6.57 -5.65
C LYS A 627 6.57 -5.76 -6.60
N HIS A 628 7.12 -4.67 -7.11
CA HIS A 628 6.41 -3.83 -8.07
C HIS A 628 6.34 -4.52 -9.44
N VAL A 629 5.13 -4.68 -9.96
CA VAL A 629 4.86 -5.22 -11.31
C VAL A 629 4.17 -4.14 -12.14
N ARG A 630 4.63 -3.92 -13.37
CA ARG A 630 3.99 -3.03 -14.35
C ARG A 630 2.95 -3.78 -15.18
N PRO A 631 2.00 -3.07 -15.79
CA PRO A 631 1.14 -2.03 -15.23
C PRO A 631 -0.15 -2.64 -14.65
N LEU A 632 -0.48 -2.35 -13.40
CA LEU A 632 -1.78 -2.68 -12.85
C LEU A 632 -2.73 -1.50 -13.06
N VAL A 633 -3.95 -1.84 -13.48
CA VAL A 633 -5.10 -0.94 -13.61
C VAL A 633 -5.36 -0.16 -12.31
N ASP A 634 -4.95 -0.71 -11.17
CA ASP A 634 -4.97 -0.06 -9.86
C ASP A 634 -3.57 -0.02 -9.18
N GLU A 635 -2.99 1.16 -8.89
CA GLU A 635 -1.77 1.38 -8.05
C GLU A 635 -1.88 0.78 -6.64
N PHE A 636 -3.09 0.37 -6.24
CA PHE A 636 -3.45 -0.19 -4.95
C PHE A 636 -3.55 -1.72 -4.92
N THR A 637 -3.41 -2.39 -6.07
CA THR A 637 -3.41 -3.87 -6.12
C THR A 637 -2.07 -4.41 -5.67
N ILE A 638 -2.08 -5.26 -4.65
CA ILE A 638 -0.88 -5.99 -4.18
C ILE A 638 -0.84 -7.33 -4.91
N VAL A 639 -0.08 -7.39 -6.00
CA VAL A 639 0.20 -8.64 -6.72
C VAL A 639 1.28 -9.41 -5.97
N ILE A 640 1.03 -10.71 -5.78
CA ILE A 640 1.99 -11.65 -5.18
C ILE A 640 2.37 -12.64 -6.26
N GLU A 641 3.57 -12.51 -6.81
CA GLU A 641 4.12 -13.49 -7.75
C GLU A 641 4.62 -14.73 -6.99
N PRO A 642 4.70 -15.91 -7.63
CA PRO A 642 5.31 -17.09 -7.01
C PRO A 642 6.73 -16.82 -6.48
N GLY A 643 7.47 -15.93 -7.16
CA GLY A 643 8.78 -15.46 -6.76
C GLY A 643 8.81 -14.60 -5.49
N ASP A 644 7.68 -14.12 -4.99
CA ASP A 644 7.59 -13.30 -3.77
C ASP A 644 7.41 -14.12 -2.50
N LEU A 645 7.06 -15.41 -2.63
CA LEU A 645 6.74 -16.30 -1.52
C LEU A 645 7.97 -17.10 -1.07
N ARG A 646 8.21 -17.09 0.24
CA ARG A 646 9.27 -17.84 0.91
C ARG A 646 8.70 -18.57 2.13
N TRP A 647 9.38 -19.64 2.50
CA TRP A 647 9.13 -20.37 3.73
C TRP A 647 10.40 -20.36 4.58
N LEU A 648 10.25 -20.14 5.88
CA LEU A 648 11.32 -20.25 6.86
C LEU A 648 10.80 -20.90 8.13
N SER A 649 11.67 -21.56 8.89
CA SER A 649 11.27 -22.14 10.17
C SER A 649 11.12 -21.08 11.26
N ALA A 650 10.30 -21.36 12.28
CA ALA A 650 10.24 -20.53 13.49
C ALA A 650 11.61 -20.39 14.17
N GLY A 651 12.46 -21.42 14.08
CA GLY A 651 13.85 -21.36 14.53
C GLY A 651 14.71 -20.36 13.77
N ASP A 652 14.64 -20.35 12.43
CA ASP A 652 15.35 -19.37 11.60
C ASP A 652 14.89 -17.94 11.94
N ALA A 653 13.57 -17.74 12.10
CA ALA A 653 12.96 -16.47 12.45
C ALA A 653 13.42 -15.95 13.84
N ALA A 654 13.63 -16.85 14.79
CA ALA A 654 14.03 -16.51 16.16
C ALA A 654 15.54 -16.24 16.32
N GLU A 655 16.40 -16.92 15.55
CA GLU A 655 17.85 -16.90 15.79
C GLU A 655 18.66 -16.14 14.72
N ASP A 656 18.20 -16.07 13.46
CA ASP A 656 18.88 -15.28 12.42
C ASP A 656 18.24 -13.88 12.31
N GLY A 657 18.84 -12.92 13.01
CA GLY A 657 18.38 -11.53 13.03
C GLY A 657 18.35 -10.81 11.68
N GLN A 658 18.98 -11.38 10.63
CA GLN A 658 19.02 -10.82 9.28
C GLN A 658 18.25 -11.66 8.26
N ILE A 659 17.56 -12.74 8.65
CA ILE A 659 16.85 -13.63 7.72
C ILE A 659 15.83 -12.87 6.85
N TRP A 660 15.18 -11.86 7.43
CA TRP A 660 14.14 -11.06 6.78
C TRP A 660 14.67 -10.20 5.63
N SER A 661 15.83 -9.55 5.79
CA SER A 661 16.46 -8.81 4.71
C SER A 661 16.99 -9.75 3.62
N LYS A 662 17.58 -10.88 4.03
CA LYS A 662 18.12 -11.89 3.10
C LYS A 662 17.03 -12.44 2.17
N LEU A 663 15.90 -12.83 2.73
CA LEU A 663 14.78 -13.42 1.99
C LEU A 663 13.90 -12.38 1.29
N MET A 664 14.08 -11.08 1.56
CA MET A 664 13.32 -10.02 0.87
C MET A 664 13.66 -10.01 -0.63
N TRP A 665 14.94 -10.19 -0.98
CA TRP A 665 15.42 -10.17 -2.37
C TRP A 665 16.12 -11.48 -2.77
N GLY A 666 16.63 -12.25 -1.81
CA GLY A 666 17.33 -13.49 -2.05
C GLY A 666 16.47 -14.76 -2.01
N HIS A 667 17.10 -15.86 -2.37
CA HIS A 667 16.57 -17.21 -2.45
C HIS A 667 17.50 -18.19 -1.71
N ALA A 668 17.21 -19.49 -1.77
CA ALA A 668 18.02 -20.53 -1.13
C ALA A 668 19.50 -20.52 -1.58
N ARG A 669 19.76 -20.23 -2.87
CA ARG A 669 21.14 -20.09 -3.40
C ARG A 669 21.87 -18.91 -2.77
N ASP A 670 21.18 -17.79 -2.60
CA ASP A 670 21.74 -16.61 -1.95
C ASP A 670 22.08 -16.90 -0.48
N LEU A 671 21.20 -17.59 0.25
CA LEU A 671 21.47 -17.99 1.63
C LEU A 671 22.70 -18.90 1.74
N GLN A 672 22.87 -19.84 0.81
CA GLN A 672 24.06 -20.70 0.77
C GLN A 672 25.34 -19.89 0.53
N LEU A 673 25.32 -18.98 -0.46
CA LEU A 673 26.46 -18.11 -0.74
C LEU A 673 26.77 -17.19 0.45
N LEU A 674 25.75 -16.59 1.07
CA LEU A 674 25.95 -15.73 2.24
C LEU A 674 26.56 -16.50 3.42
N ARG A 675 26.14 -17.75 3.69
CA ARG A 675 26.77 -18.60 4.71
C ARG A 675 28.24 -18.88 4.39
N ARG A 676 28.58 -19.14 3.12
CA ARG A 676 29.97 -19.30 2.69
C ARG A 676 30.76 -18.02 2.91
N LEU A 677 30.22 -16.87 2.51
CA LEU A 677 30.86 -15.58 2.68
C LEU A 677 31.10 -15.20 4.15
N GLN A 678 30.27 -15.69 5.08
CA GLN A 678 30.48 -15.49 6.51
C GLN A 678 31.73 -16.18 7.08
N SER A 679 32.32 -17.15 6.37
CA SER A 679 33.58 -17.79 6.80
C SER A 679 34.82 -16.95 6.46
N PHE A 680 34.68 -15.92 5.63
CA PHE A 680 35.79 -15.06 5.23
C PHE A 680 36.09 -14.00 6.30
N PRO A 681 37.32 -13.46 6.36
CA PRO A 681 37.68 -12.37 7.25
C PRO A 681 36.80 -11.13 7.06
N ARG A 682 36.66 -10.33 8.11
CA ARG A 682 35.97 -9.02 8.10
C ARG A 682 36.76 -8.03 8.94
N LEU A 683 36.60 -6.73 8.71
CA LEU A 683 37.34 -5.70 9.46
C LEU A 683 37.18 -5.88 10.99
N SER A 684 35.99 -6.25 11.43
CA SER A 684 35.70 -6.54 12.84
C SER A 684 36.48 -7.75 13.41
N SER A 685 36.68 -8.82 12.63
CA SER A 685 37.44 -10.00 13.07
C SER A 685 38.94 -9.82 12.93
N LEU A 686 39.39 -8.97 11.99
CA LEU A 686 40.81 -8.67 11.78
C LEU A 686 41.40 -7.71 12.81
N ASN A 687 40.56 -7.05 13.63
CA ASN A 687 40.99 -6.03 14.58
C ASN A 687 42.17 -6.46 15.47
N PRO A 688 42.15 -7.62 16.16
CA PRO A 688 43.26 -8.01 17.02
C PRO A 688 44.59 -8.24 16.26
N SER A 689 44.52 -8.77 15.04
CA SER A 689 45.71 -9.21 14.29
C SER A 689 46.30 -8.11 13.37
N TYR A 690 45.47 -7.15 12.96
CA TYR A 690 45.83 -6.09 12.01
C TYR A 690 45.70 -4.68 12.59
N GLY A 691 45.39 -4.56 13.89
CA GLY A 691 45.32 -3.28 14.61
C GLY A 691 44.20 -2.37 14.09
N ILE A 692 43.04 -2.94 13.76
CA ILE A 692 41.96 -2.20 13.10
C ILE A 692 41.26 -1.26 14.07
N LYS A 693 41.45 0.05 13.87
CA LYS A 693 40.70 1.09 14.59
C LYS A 693 39.72 1.75 13.63
N SER A 694 38.48 1.97 14.05
CA SER A 694 37.47 2.60 13.20
C SER A 694 36.65 3.64 13.94
N GLN A 695 36.36 4.76 13.26
CA GLN A 695 35.59 5.86 13.81
C GLN A 695 34.72 6.50 12.72
N GLN A 696 33.50 6.87 13.11
CA GLN A 696 32.62 7.68 12.26
C GLN A 696 33.27 9.04 12.02
N GLY A 697 33.23 9.52 10.78
CA GLY A 697 33.68 10.88 10.46
C GLY A 697 32.92 11.96 11.23
N ILE A 698 33.50 13.14 11.30
CA ILE A 698 33.06 14.24 12.17
C ILE A 698 31.87 14.98 11.55
N THR A 699 30.88 15.35 12.36
CA THR A 699 29.85 16.29 11.93
C THR A 699 30.44 17.71 11.96
N PHE A 700 30.79 18.22 10.78
CA PHE A 700 31.27 19.60 10.62
C PHE A 700 30.10 20.56 10.47
N GLY A 701 30.08 21.61 11.28
CA GLY A 701 29.08 22.68 11.22
C GLY A 701 27.75 22.32 11.88
N ASP A 702 27.25 23.27 12.68
CA ASP A 702 26.12 23.26 13.66
C ASP A 702 26.53 23.22 15.15
N GLY A 703 27.80 22.92 15.46
CA GLY A 703 28.25 22.51 16.79
C GLY A 703 29.01 23.58 17.60
N THR A 704 28.52 23.86 18.80
CA THR A 704 28.99 24.90 19.74
C THR A 704 30.37 24.68 20.36
N LYS A 705 31.13 23.63 19.97
CA LYS A 705 32.38 23.23 20.60
C LYS A 705 33.59 23.50 19.68
N PRO A 706 34.56 24.33 20.09
CA PRO A 706 35.84 24.47 19.39
C PRO A 706 36.64 23.16 19.38
N ALA A 707 37.29 22.84 18.26
CA ALA A 707 38.08 21.63 18.08
C ALA A 707 39.57 21.94 17.79
N PRO A 708 40.31 22.54 18.73
CA PRO A 708 41.72 22.94 18.50
C PRO A 708 42.65 21.76 18.22
N HIS A 709 42.30 20.55 18.65
CA HIS A 709 43.04 19.31 18.36
C HIS A 709 43.00 18.89 16.89
N LEU A 710 42.15 19.52 16.08
CA LEU A 710 42.03 19.28 14.64
C LEU A 710 42.72 20.38 13.81
N GLU A 711 43.24 21.43 14.45
CA GLU A 711 43.90 22.56 13.78
C GLU A 711 45.10 22.09 12.95
N GLY A 712 45.24 22.60 11.72
CA GLY A 712 46.34 22.22 10.84
C GLY A 712 46.21 20.84 10.18
N ARG A 713 45.13 20.09 10.46
CA ARG A 713 44.87 18.78 9.84
C ARG A 713 44.24 18.94 8.46
N ARG A 714 44.49 17.97 7.56
CA ARG A 714 43.81 17.87 6.27
C ARG A 714 42.36 17.45 6.47
N VAL A 715 41.43 18.20 5.89
CA VAL A 715 39.99 18.00 6.08
C VAL A 715 39.32 17.62 4.75
N PHE A 716 38.54 16.55 4.79
CA PHE A 716 37.69 16.13 3.69
C PHE A 716 36.21 16.30 4.06
N ASN A 717 35.68 17.48 3.75
CA ASN A 717 34.27 17.84 4.00
C ASN A 717 33.41 17.85 2.71
N ALA A 718 33.76 17.04 1.72
CA ALA A 718 32.92 16.85 0.54
C ALA A 718 31.98 15.67 0.74
N THR A 719 30.74 15.78 0.24
CA THR A 719 29.78 14.68 0.30
C THR A 719 30.12 13.54 -0.66
N MET A 720 31.03 13.74 -1.63
CA MET A 720 31.46 12.73 -2.61
C MET A 720 32.98 12.75 -2.77
N PHE A 721 33.58 11.60 -3.12
CA PHE A 721 34.99 11.54 -3.48
C PHE A 721 35.29 12.40 -4.72
N PRO A 722 36.51 12.98 -4.83
CA PRO A 722 36.91 13.78 -5.99
C PRO A 722 36.76 13.01 -7.32
N PRO A 723 36.33 13.68 -8.41
CA PRO A 723 36.35 13.09 -9.74
C PRO A 723 37.75 12.56 -10.10
N GLY A 724 37.84 11.37 -10.69
CA GLY A 724 39.10 10.72 -11.05
C GLY A 724 39.76 9.90 -9.93
N SER A 725 39.33 10.03 -8.67
CA SER A 725 39.78 9.14 -7.58
C SER A 725 39.10 7.77 -7.71
N PHE A 726 39.88 6.70 -7.95
CA PHE A 726 39.36 5.33 -8.10
C PHE A 726 39.56 4.41 -6.88
N LEU A 727 40.80 4.19 -6.43
CA LEU A 727 41.10 3.33 -5.26
C LEU A 727 41.90 4.05 -4.18
N THR A 728 42.41 5.23 -4.51
CA THR A 728 43.29 6.02 -3.66
C THR A 728 42.77 7.45 -3.52
N ILE A 729 43.13 8.08 -2.41
CA ILE A 729 42.93 9.51 -2.18
C ILE A 729 44.24 10.13 -1.73
N ASP A 730 44.61 11.25 -2.33
CA ASP A 730 45.79 12.02 -1.98
C ASP A 730 45.37 13.20 -1.10
N GLU A 731 45.95 13.30 0.10
CA GLU A 731 45.66 14.36 1.05
C GLU A 731 46.31 15.69 0.69
N GLY A 732 47.36 15.71 -0.15
CA GLY A 732 48.10 16.92 -0.49
C GLY A 732 47.20 18.00 -1.12
N ASN A 733 46.14 17.56 -1.80
CA ASN A 733 45.16 18.40 -2.48
C ASN A 733 43.96 18.78 -1.61
N LEU A 734 43.91 18.34 -0.35
CA LEU A 734 42.80 18.64 0.55
C LEU A 734 43.05 19.94 1.35
N PRO A 735 42.00 20.72 1.66
CA PRO A 735 42.16 21.92 2.47
C PRO A 735 42.64 21.58 3.88
N ILE A 736 43.38 22.53 4.47
CA ILE A 736 43.74 22.48 5.88
C ILE A 736 42.59 23.09 6.68
N GLY A 737 42.17 22.41 7.74
CA GLY A 737 41.13 22.90 8.64
C GLY A 737 41.67 23.95 9.60
N HIS A 738 40.94 25.06 9.71
CA HIS A 738 41.20 26.17 10.63
C HIS A 738 39.92 26.50 11.42
N ASP A 739 40.06 26.85 12.70
CA ASP A 739 38.97 27.33 13.57
C ASP A 739 37.72 26.43 13.57
N MET A 740 37.94 25.11 13.57
CA MET A 740 36.86 24.16 13.37
C MET A 740 35.92 24.05 14.57
N GLN A 741 34.63 24.01 14.26
CA GLN A 741 33.54 23.77 15.20
C GLN A 741 32.89 22.42 14.93
N ILE A 742 32.72 21.63 15.98
CA ILE A 742 32.18 20.27 15.91
C ILE A 742 31.01 20.09 16.87
N HIS A 743 30.14 19.13 16.57
CA HIS A 743 29.03 18.76 17.44
C HIS A 743 29.52 18.36 18.85
N SER A 744 28.82 18.77 19.91
CA SER A 744 29.26 18.60 21.31
C SER A 744 29.51 17.13 21.71
N ARG A 745 28.79 16.20 21.09
CA ARG A 745 28.91 14.73 21.28
C ARG A 745 29.97 14.06 20.37
N ALA A 746 30.69 14.80 19.54
CA ALA A 746 31.72 14.22 18.67
C ALA A 746 32.91 13.72 19.51
N SER A 747 33.42 12.53 19.17
CA SER A 747 34.60 11.94 19.79
C SER A 747 35.84 12.80 19.53
N THR A 748 36.70 12.93 20.54
CA THR A 748 37.99 13.62 20.46
C THR A 748 39.15 12.69 20.10
N GLY A 749 38.91 11.37 20.02
CA GLY A 749 39.92 10.39 19.61
C GLY A 749 40.23 10.53 18.11
N LEU A 750 41.52 10.40 17.75
CA LEU A 750 42.01 10.57 16.37
C LEU A 750 42.68 9.32 15.79
N ASP A 751 42.85 8.27 16.57
CA ASP A 751 43.60 7.07 16.18
C ASP A 751 43.08 6.41 14.90
N ALA A 752 41.76 6.45 14.65
CA ALA A 752 41.17 5.87 13.45
C ALA A 752 41.42 6.71 12.17
N PHE A 753 41.97 7.91 12.32
CA PHE A 753 42.32 8.81 11.22
C PHE A 753 43.83 8.81 10.89
N GLU A 754 44.65 8.05 11.63
CA GLU A 754 46.09 7.92 11.36
C GLU A 754 46.36 7.07 10.10
N THR A 755 47.52 7.26 9.47
CA THR A 755 47.93 6.43 8.32
C THR A 755 48.65 5.15 8.77
N PRO A 756 48.52 4.01 8.05
CA PRO A 756 47.67 3.79 6.86
C PRO A 756 46.18 3.92 7.17
N GLN A 757 45.44 4.56 6.25
CA GLN A 757 44.04 4.94 6.46
C GLN A 757 43.18 4.53 5.26
N LEU A 758 41.97 4.04 5.54
CA LEU A 758 40.92 3.77 4.57
C LEU A 758 39.70 4.65 4.89
N LEU A 759 39.21 5.38 3.89
CA LEU A 759 37.95 6.11 3.97
C LEU A 759 36.86 5.30 3.26
N VAL A 760 35.82 4.89 3.99
CA VAL A 760 34.69 4.15 3.43
C VAL A 760 33.45 5.04 3.45
N LYS A 761 32.82 5.22 2.29
CA LYS A 761 31.60 6.01 2.18
C LYS A 761 30.39 5.20 2.64
N HIS A 762 29.55 5.78 3.50
CA HIS A 762 28.36 5.08 3.99
C HIS A 762 27.28 4.92 2.92
N SER A 763 27.13 5.91 2.04
CA SER A 763 26.07 5.92 1.02
C SER A 763 26.51 5.22 -0.26
N TRP A 764 25.58 4.44 -0.81
CA TRP A 764 25.70 3.89 -2.16
C TRP A 764 25.62 5.01 -3.21
N ASN A 765 26.42 4.92 -4.27
CA ASN A 765 26.43 5.90 -5.35
C ASN A 765 25.60 5.39 -6.54
N ARG A 766 24.46 6.04 -6.81
CA ARG A 766 23.54 5.71 -7.91
C ARG A 766 24.18 5.78 -9.29
N ALA A 767 24.99 6.79 -9.57
CA ALA A 767 25.62 6.97 -10.89
C ALA A 767 26.61 5.86 -11.24
N THR A 768 27.28 5.31 -10.22
CA THR A 768 28.27 4.23 -10.42
C THR A 768 27.73 2.84 -10.11
N GLY A 769 26.57 2.74 -9.46
CA GLY A 769 26.01 1.48 -8.98
C GLY A 769 26.84 0.78 -7.88
N ARG A 770 27.69 1.50 -7.14
CA ARG A 770 28.70 0.93 -6.21
C ARG A 770 28.80 1.70 -4.89
N PHE A 771 29.31 1.03 -3.86
CA PHE A 771 29.90 1.68 -2.69
C PHE A 771 31.34 2.10 -2.99
N HIS A 772 31.83 3.13 -2.32
CA HIS A 772 33.17 3.68 -2.58
C HIS A 772 34.03 3.65 -1.32
N ALA A 773 35.26 3.17 -1.49
CA ALA A 773 36.31 3.26 -0.47
C ALA A 773 37.64 3.70 -1.09
N ARG A 774 38.46 4.46 -0.35
CA ARG A 774 39.76 4.97 -0.82
C ARG A 774 40.83 4.79 0.24
N VAL A 775 41.97 4.23 -0.15
CA VAL A 775 43.17 4.18 0.71
C VAL A 775 43.90 5.52 0.60
N ASN A 776 44.25 6.11 1.74
CA ASN A 776 45.10 7.28 1.78
C ASN A 776 46.53 6.88 1.39
N VAL A 777 47.08 7.52 0.36
CA VAL A 777 48.45 7.27 -0.13
C VAL A 777 49.51 8.13 0.55
N SER A 778 49.12 9.00 1.49
CA SER A 778 50.06 9.92 2.13
C SER A 778 51.13 9.23 2.97
N ARG A 779 52.24 9.97 3.12
CA ARG A 779 53.36 9.67 4.03
C ARG A 779 53.24 10.40 5.37
N ASP A 780 52.30 11.34 5.53
CA ASP A 780 52.01 11.96 6.81
C ASP A 780 51.33 10.94 7.73
N ARG A 781 51.76 10.84 8.99
CA ARG A 781 51.12 10.00 10.01
C ARG A 781 49.73 10.50 10.38
N ALA A 782 49.46 11.80 10.22
CA ALA A 782 48.25 12.43 10.68
C ALA A 782 46.99 12.05 9.87
N GLY A 783 47.12 11.69 8.59
CA GLY A 783 45.99 11.30 7.73
C GLY A 783 44.89 12.37 7.61
N ILE A 784 43.72 11.94 7.13
CA ILE A 784 42.62 12.82 6.68
C ILE A 784 41.47 12.81 7.69
N ILE A 785 41.00 13.98 8.11
CA ILE A 785 39.76 14.10 8.89
C ILE A 785 38.57 14.21 7.92
N CYS A 786 37.70 13.20 7.90
CA CYS A 786 36.53 13.16 7.01
C CYS A 786 35.22 13.47 7.75
N ASN A 787 34.20 13.90 7.01
CA ASN A 787 32.88 14.20 7.59
C ASN A 787 32.04 12.94 7.90
N GLN A 788 30.88 13.11 8.55
CA GLN A 788 29.95 12.04 8.95
C GLN A 788 29.35 11.21 7.80
N SER A 789 29.69 11.52 6.55
CA SER A 789 29.35 10.70 5.39
C SER A 789 30.29 9.50 5.20
N TYR A 790 31.41 9.45 5.95
CA TYR A 790 32.45 8.43 5.84
C TYR A 790 32.76 7.77 7.18
N LEU A 791 33.23 6.52 7.11
CA LEU A 791 33.90 5.81 8.17
C LEU A 791 35.40 5.88 7.89
N SER A 792 36.19 6.31 8.88
CA SER A 792 37.64 6.20 8.84
C SER A 792 38.08 4.90 9.50
N VAL A 793 38.99 4.18 8.84
CA VAL A 793 39.56 2.92 9.34
C VAL A 793 41.08 2.97 9.24
N HIS A 794 41.76 2.79 10.37
CA HIS A 794 43.21 2.68 10.47
C HIS A 794 43.61 1.22 10.74
N GLY A 795 44.76 0.80 10.21
CA GLY A 795 45.36 -0.51 10.50
C GLY A 795 46.47 -0.87 9.52
N LYS A 796 46.88 -2.14 9.52
CA LYS A 796 47.87 -2.67 8.57
C LYS A 796 47.38 -2.54 7.12
N ARG A 797 48.29 -2.17 6.21
CA ARG A 797 47.98 -1.80 4.83
C ARG A 797 47.30 -2.93 4.05
N GLU A 798 47.72 -4.17 4.23
CA GLU A 798 47.17 -5.34 3.52
C GLU A 798 45.68 -5.53 3.81
N ALA A 799 45.25 -5.28 5.05
CA ALA A 799 43.85 -5.38 5.44
C ALA A 799 43.02 -4.21 4.86
N LEU A 800 43.60 -3.01 4.80
CA LEU A 800 42.94 -1.85 4.20
C LEU A 800 42.82 -1.98 2.68
N GLU A 801 43.81 -2.57 2.02
CA GLU A 801 43.77 -2.88 0.58
C GLU A 801 42.72 -3.94 0.26
N ALA A 802 42.66 -5.03 1.04
CA ALA A 802 41.61 -6.06 0.92
C ALA A 802 40.20 -5.47 1.11
N ALA A 803 40.04 -4.58 2.09
CA ALA A 803 38.80 -3.86 2.32
C ALA A 803 38.46 -2.90 1.16
N CYS A 804 39.42 -2.11 0.69
CA CYS A 804 39.23 -1.19 -0.43
C CYS A 804 38.76 -1.93 -1.69
N LEU A 805 39.39 -3.07 -2.00
CA LEU A 805 39.00 -3.92 -3.13
C LEU A 805 37.56 -4.41 -2.98
N SER A 806 37.22 -4.99 -1.82
CA SER A 806 35.88 -5.55 -1.57
C SER A 806 34.79 -4.49 -1.63
N PHE A 807 34.97 -3.33 -0.97
CA PHE A 807 33.95 -2.27 -0.94
C PHE A 807 33.60 -1.68 -2.29
N ASN A 808 34.56 -1.60 -3.22
CA ASN A 808 34.32 -1.03 -4.55
C ASN A 808 33.71 -2.04 -5.55
N SER A 809 33.47 -3.30 -5.14
CA SER A 809 33.05 -4.40 -6.02
C SER A 809 31.53 -4.64 -6.08
N LYS A 810 31.06 -5.45 -7.05
CA LYS A 810 29.69 -6.01 -7.09
C LYS A 810 29.37 -6.81 -5.83
N LEU A 811 30.34 -7.54 -5.27
CA LEU A 811 30.14 -8.34 -4.07
C LEU A 811 29.68 -7.49 -2.89
N ALA A 812 30.26 -6.31 -2.68
CA ALA A 812 29.82 -5.42 -1.61
C ALA A 812 28.38 -4.93 -1.81
N VAL A 813 27.98 -4.66 -3.07
CA VAL A 813 26.60 -4.27 -3.38
C VAL A 813 25.66 -5.43 -3.09
N TYR A 814 25.93 -6.62 -3.63
CA TYR A 814 25.15 -7.83 -3.42
C TYR A 814 25.01 -8.19 -1.93
N TYR A 815 26.13 -8.29 -1.21
CA TYR A 815 26.15 -8.69 0.19
C TYR A 815 25.34 -7.72 1.06
N ASN A 816 25.57 -6.41 0.90
CA ASN A 816 24.86 -5.41 1.70
C ASN A 816 23.40 -5.27 1.26
N PHE A 817 23.07 -5.48 -0.01
CA PHE A 817 21.68 -5.44 -0.49
C PHE A 817 20.84 -6.53 0.17
N LEU A 818 21.42 -7.71 0.39
CA LEU A 818 20.74 -8.82 1.06
C LEU A 818 20.81 -8.76 2.59
N THR A 819 21.85 -8.16 3.18
CA THR A 819 22.05 -8.21 4.64
C THR A 819 21.67 -6.93 5.38
N SER A 820 21.69 -5.77 4.71
CA SER A 820 21.28 -4.49 5.29
C SER A 820 19.81 -4.21 5.00
N GLY A 821 18.97 -4.26 6.04
CA GLY A 821 17.57 -3.84 5.91
C GLY A 821 17.41 -2.36 5.50
N ARG A 822 18.38 -1.50 5.85
CA ARG A 822 18.39 -0.09 5.41
C ARG A 822 18.55 0.01 3.90
N PHE A 823 19.50 -0.73 3.33
CA PHE A 823 19.73 -0.74 1.89
C PHE A 823 18.60 -1.46 1.14
N ALA A 824 18.16 -2.61 1.64
CA ALA A 824 17.10 -3.42 1.04
C ALA A 824 15.74 -2.70 0.98
N ALA A 825 15.41 -1.90 2.02
CA ALA A 825 14.04 -1.45 2.25
C ALA A 825 13.84 0.07 2.42
N TYR A 826 14.87 0.90 2.62
CA TYR A 826 14.66 2.32 2.97
C TYR A 826 15.66 3.30 2.37
N ARG A 827 16.82 3.48 3.01
CA ARG A 827 17.89 4.43 2.62
C ARG A 827 19.18 3.64 2.39
N PRO A 828 19.82 3.74 1.20
CA PRO A 828 21.03 3.00 0.86
C PRO A 828 22.26 3.63 1.54
N LYS A 829 22.23 3.68 2.87
CA LYS A 829 23.28 4.17 3.76
C LYS A 829 23.54 3.10 4.83
N LEU A 830 24.73 2.52 4.79
CA LEU A 830 25.18 1.52 5.75
C LEU A 830 25.49 2.15 7.11
N SER A 831 25.28 1.39 8.17
CA SER A 831 25.79 1.67 9.52
C SER A 831 27.26 1.29 9.64
N ARG A 832 27.91 1.73 10.73
CA ARG A 832 29.30 1.34 11.04
C ARG A 832 29.45 -0.18 11.12
N ASP A 833 28.54 -0.86 11.82
CA ASP A 833 28.67 -2.30 12.05
C ASP A 833 28.49 -3.10 10.75
N GLU A 834 27.58 -2.68 9.87
CA GLU A 834 27.43 -3.28 8.53
C GLU A 834 28.70 -3.14 7.70
N ILE A 835 29.34 -1.95 7.69
CA ILE A 835 30.64 -1.73 7.03
C ILE A 835 31.70 -2.68 7.63
N LEU A 836 31.80 -2.77 8.95
CA LEU A 836 32.80 -3.63 9.60
C LEU A 836 32.53 -5.13 9.44
N SER A 837 31.35 -5.51 8.95
CA SER A 837 30.92 -6.89 8.74
C SER A 837 31.09 -7.39 7.30
N LEU A 838 31.44 -6.52 6.35
CA LEU A 838 31.63 -6.93 4.95
C LEU A 838 32.72 -8.02 4.86
N PRO A 839 32.46 -9.14 4.17
CA PRO A 839 33.45 -10.17 3.88
C PRO A 839 34.61 -9.62 3.04
N LEU A 840 35.83 -10.00 3.42
CA LEU A 840 37.08 -9.60 2.78
C LEU A 840 37.84 -10.85 2.32
N PRO A 841 38.57 -10.79 1.20
CA PRO A 841 39.53 -11.83 0.88
C PRO A 841 40.67 -11.82 1.92
N GLU A 842 41.41 -12.92 2.02
CA GLU A 842 42.56 -13.02 2.91
C GLU A 842 43.58 -11.89 2.63
N PRO A 843 43.89 -11.01 3.61
CA PRO A 843 44.75 -9.85 3.37
C PRO A 843 46.15 -10.22 2.87
N ARG A 844 46.56 -9.64 1.73
CA ARG A 844 47.91 -9.81 1.16
C ARG A 844 48.46 -8.45 0.68
N PRO A 845 49.77 -8.25 0.64
CA PRO A 845 50.37 -7.04 0.06
C PRO A 845 50.07 -6.90 -1.44
N GLY A 846 49.93 -5.66 -1.91
CA GLY A 846 49.81 -5.36 -3.35
C GLY A 846 48.43 -5.69 -3.93
N MET A 847 47.39 -5.78 -3.10
CA MET A 847 46.05 -6.20 -3.56
C MET A 847 45.36 -5.21 -4.51
N LEU A 848 45.84 -3.97 -4.56
CA LEU A 848 45.33 -2.92 -5.45
C LEU A 848 46.21 -2.73 -6.70
N GLU A 849 47.30 -3.47 -6.84
CA GLU A 849 48.22 -3.33 -7.97
C GLU A 849 47.55 -3.80 -9.27
N ASN A 850 47.75 -3.05 -10.35
CA ASN A 850 47.22 -3.33 -11.70
C ASN A 850 45.68 -3.35 -11.83
N VAL A 851 44.94 -2.84 -10.84
CA VAL A 851 43.48 -2.68 -10.94
C VAL A 851 43.17 -1.34 -11.62
N THR A 852 42.86 -1.36 -12.91
CA THR A 852 42.69 -0.14 -13.73
C THR A 852 41.23 0.21 -13.98
N SER A 853 40.35 -0.78 -13.94
CA SER A 853 38.92 -0.62 -14.19
C SER A 853 38.06 -1.30 -13.11
N ARG A 854 36.76 -0.99 -13.10
CA ARG A 854 35.79 -1.70 -12.23
C ARG A 854 35.60 -3.16 -12.66
N ALA A 855 35.73 -3.47 -13.95
CA ALA A 855 35.62 -4.84 -14.44
C ALA A 855 36.80 -5.69 -13.93
N ASP A 856 38.02 -5.17 -14.02
CA ASP A 856 39.23 -5.81 -13.47
C ASP A 856 39.08 -6.07 -11.97
N LEU A 857 38.51 -5.08 -11.27
CA LEU A 857 38.25 -5.15 -9.83
C LEU A 857 37.25 -6.26 -9.49
N ASP A 858 36.11 -6.30 -10.19
CA ASP A 858 35.07 -7.31 -9.97
C ASP A 858 35.61 -8.72 -10.27
N GLU A 859 36.36 -8.90 -11.37
CA GLU A 859 37.02 -10.16 -11.70
C GLU A 859 38.04 -10.58 -10.63
N ARG A 860 38.84 -9.63 -10.14
CA ARG A 860 39.82 -9.89 -9.07
C ARG A 860 39.14 -10.37 -7.80
N VAL A 861 38.05 -9.71 -7.40
CA VAL A 861 37.26 -10.11 -6.22
C VAL A 861 36.66 -11.49 -6.42
N PHE A 862 36.02 -11.76 -7.56
CA PHE A 862 35.43 -13.08 -7.82
C PHE A 862 36.47 -14.21 -7.79
N ASN A 863 37.68 -13.96 -8.29
CA ASN A 863 38.77 -14.94 -8.22
C ASN A 863 39.27 -15.13 -6.78
N LEU A 864 39.43 -14.06 -6.00
CA LEU A 864 39.92 -14.14 -4.62
C LEU A 864 38.94 -14.84 -3.66
N PHE A 865 37.64 -14.75 -3.93
CA PHE A 865 36.61 -15.49 -3.18
C PHE A 865 36.28 -16.86 -3.80
N GLU A 866 36.99 -17.24 -4.88
CA GLU A 866 36.78 -18.51 -5.57
C GLU A 866 35.32 -18.71 -5.98
N PHE A 867 34.72 -17.70 -6.62
CA PHE A 867 33.34 -17.78 -7.09
C PHE A 867 33.24 -18.68 -8.31
N SER A 868 32.38 -19.69 -8.20
CA SER A 868 31.89 -20.46 -9.35
C SER A 868 31.12 -19.56 -10.31
N ASP A 869 30.98 -20.00 -11.55
CA ASP A 869 30.19 -19.27 -12.56
C ASP A 869 28.76 -18.97 -12.10
N ALA A 870 28.12 -19.91 -11.39
CA ALA A 870 26.78 -19.74 -10.88
C ALA A 870 26.69 -18.67 -9.78
N GLU A 871 27.70 -18.56 -8.91
CA GLU A 871 27.76 -17.53 -7.87
C GLU A 871 28.08 -16.16 -8.45
N ARG A 872 28.94 -16.07 -9.48
CA ARG A 872 29.19 -14.83 -10.21
C ARG A 872 27.90 -14.28 -10.79
N VAL A 873 27.16 -15.11 -11.53
CA VAL A 873 25.87 -14.72 -12.12
C VAL A 873 24.88 -14.29 -11.05
N LEU A 874 24.80 -14.99 -9.93
CA LEU A 874 23.91 -14.61 -8.83
C LEU A 874 24.19 -13.19 -8.32
N VAL A 875 25.46 -12.84 -8.18
CA VAL A 875 25.91 -11.51 -7.75
C VAL A 875 25.67 -10.46 -8.83
N GLU A 876 25.92 -10.79 -10.09
CA GLU A 876 25.71 -9.89 -11.22
C GLU A 876 24.24 -9.60 -11.44
N ASP A 877 23.39 -10.61 -11.47
CA ASP A 877 21.94 -10.49 -11.70
C ASP A 877 21.27 -9.65 -10.60
N ALA A 878 21.69 -9.87 -9.35
CA ALA A 878 21.18 -9.09 -8.22
C ALA A 878 21.49 -7.59 -8.37
N VAL A 879 22.64 -7.24 -8.95
CA VAL A 879 23.09 -5.85 -9.11
C VAL A 879 22.55 -5.20 -10.39
N GLU A 880 22.53 -5.94 -11.49
CA GLU A 880 22.22 -5.42 -12.83
C GLU A 880 20.74 -5.47 -13.17
N PHE A 881 19.99 -6.42 -12.60
CA PHE A 881 18.55 -6.57 -12.81
C PHE A 881 17.80 -6.30 -11.51
N THR A 882 17.98 -7.11 -10.46
CA THR A 882 17.11 -7.01 -9.26
C THR A 882 17.16 -5.63 -8.59
N LEU A 883 18.37 -5.14 -8.30
CA LEU A 883 18.57 -3.82 -7.69
C LEU A 883 18.22 -2.69 -8.67
N ALA A 884 18.52 -2.87 -9.95
CA ALA A 884 18.24 -1.89 -10.99
C ALA A 884 16.73 -1.73 -11.23
N ASP A 885 15.96 -2.80 -11.24
CA ASP A 885 14.50 -2.76 -11.37
C ASP A 885 13.86 -2.09 -10.14
N PHE A 886 14.41 -2.37 -8.96
CA PHE A 886 13.95 -1.73 -7.72
C PHE A 886 14.27 -0.21 -7.62
N LEU A 887 15.46 0.23 -8.03
CA LEU A 887 15.94 1.62 -7.85
C LEU A 887 15.96 2.47 -9.13
N GLY A 888 15.93 1.83 -10.30
CA GLY A 888 16.12 2.41 -11.62
C GLY A 888 14.85 3.00 -12.23
N GLY A 889 13.68 2.67 -11.67
CA GLY A 889 12.41 3.15 -12.19
C GLY A 889 12.10 2.54 -13.55
N ASP A 890 11.43 3.30 -14.40
CA ASP A 890 10.70 2.69 -15.52
C ASP A 890 11.57 2.24 -16.73
N ASP A 891 12.83 2.65 -16.75
CA ASP A 891 13.78 2.33 -17.83
C ASP A 891 14.76 1.19 -17.46
N ALA A 892 14.51 0.51 -16.33
CA ALA A 892 15.35 -0.59 -15.88
C ALA A 892 15.31 -1.77 -16.87
N LYS A 893 16.45 -2.45 -17.04
CA LYS A 893 16.62 -3.51 -18.05
C LYS A 893 15.60 -4.64 -17.90
N GLY A 894 15.21 -5.02 -16.68
CA GLY A 894 14.24 -6.09 -16.45
C GLY A 894 12.80 -5.72 -16.83
N HIS A 895 12.52 -4.45 -17.10
CA HIS A 895 11.22 -3.97 -17.57
C HIS A 895 11.14 -3.77 -19.09
N LEU A 896 12.26 -3.88 -19.80
CA LEU A 896 12.29 -3.70 -21.24
C LEU A 896 11.77 -4.95 -21.96
N PRO A 897 10.99 -4.79 -23.04
CA PRO A 897 10.58 -5.94 -23.84
C PRO A 897 11.83 -6.60 -24.45
N THR A 898 11.90 -7.92 -24.36
CA THR A 898 12.98 -8.73 -24.96
C THR A 898 12.89 -8.80 -26.49
N TRP A 899 11.86 -8.20 -27.10
CA TRP A 899 11.66 -8.16 -28.54
C TRP A 899 12.02 -6.78 -29.10
N ASN A 900 12.85 -6.77 -30.14
CA ASN A 900 13.18 -5.59 -30.91
C ASN A 900 13.21 -5.96 -32.40
N SER A 901 12.49 -5.21 -33.24
CA SER A 901 12.45 -5.41 -34.71
C SER A 901 13.83 -5.42 -35.40
N ASN A 902 14.85 -4.81 -34.79
CA ASN A 902 16.23 -4.79 -35.29
C ASN A 902 17.15 -5.85 -34.65
N ASP A 903 16.69 -6.59 -33.64
CA ASP A 903 17.50 -7.60 -32.97
C ASP A 903 17.44 -8.95 -33.69
N ARG A 904 18.25 -9.08 -34.73
CA ARG A 904 18.37 -10.33 -35.51
C ARG A 904 19.07 -11.46 -34.75
N PHE A 905 19.70 -11.18 -33.60
CA PHE A 905 20.61 -12.10 -32.91
C PHE A 905 20.08 -12.59 -31.56
N GLU A 906 18.86 -12.22 -31.16
CA GLU A 906 18.30 -12.58 -29.85
C GLU A 906 19.25 -12.15 -28.73
N ALA A 907 19.65 -10.88 -28.73
CA ALA A 907 20.69 -10.32 -27.88
C ALA A 907 20.40 -10.49 -26.38
N ASP A 908 19.14 -10.68 -25.99
CA ASP A 908 18.73 -10.97 -24.60
C ASP A 908 18.55 -12.47 -24.33
N LEU A 909 17.79 -13.18 -25.18
CA LEU A 909 17.42 -14.57 -24.94
C LEU A 909 18.57 -15.56 -25.21
N ALA A 910 19.45 -15.29 -26.20
CA ALA A 910 20.57 -16.18 -26.48
C ALA A 910 21.58 -16.21 -25.32
N PRO A 911 22.02 -15.07 -24.74
CA PRO A 911 22.81 -15.09 -23.52
C PRO A 911 22.11 -15.80 -22.37
N TYR A 912 20.81 -15.52 -22.14
CA TYR A 912 20.03 -16.21 -21.11
C TYR A 912 20.08 -17.73 -21.26
N CYS A 913 19.89 -18.25 -22.48
CA CYS A 913 19.96 -19.68 -22.77
C CYS A 913 21.35 -20.27 -22.52
N ALA A 914 22.41 -19.55 -22.91
CA ALA A 914 23.79 -19.96 -22.68
C ALA A 914 24.07 -20.11 -21.17
N TYR A 915 23.64 -19.12 -20.40
CA TYR A 915 23.81 -19.10 -18.95
C TYR A 915 22.98 -20.18 -18.26
N LEU A 916 21.69 -20.30 -18.59
CA LEU A 916 20.82 -21.31 -18.00
C LEU A 916 21.35 -22.72 -18.29
N SER A 917 21.88 -22.95 -19.48
CA SER A 917 22.52 -24.23 -19.83
C SER A 917 23.75 -24.51 -18.95
N ARG A 918 24.58 -23.50 -18.67
CA ARG A 918 25.72 -23.64 -17.74
C ARG A 918 25.27 -23.98 -16.31
N VAL A 919 24.22 -23.30 -15.83
CA VAL A 919 23.64 -23.55 -14.50
C VAL A 919 23.08 -24.97 -14.40
N LEU A 920 22.33 -25.41 -15.41
CA LEU A 920 21.78 -26.76 -15.48
C LEU A 920 22.89 -27.81 -15.51
N LYS A 921 23.95 -27.60 -16.30
CA LYS A 921 25.11 -28.51 -16.34
C LYS A 921 25.87 -28.57 -15.01
N ALA A 922 26.00 -27.45 -14.30
CA ALA A 922 26.60 -27.44 -12.97
C ALA A 922 25.78 -28.26 -11.96
N GLY A 923 24.44 -28.22 -12.05
CA GLY A 923 23.54 -28.97 -11.17
C GLY A 923 23.36 -30.45 -11.52
N PHE A 924 23.21 -30.78 -12.81
CA PHE A 924 22.91 -32.14 -13.29
C PHE A 924 24.14 -32.93 -13.76
N GLY A 925 25.31 -32.29 -13.77
CA GLY A 925 26.59 -32.87 -14.20
C GLY A 925 27.04 -32.38 -15.57
N SER A 926 28.32 -32.03 -15.70
CA SER A 926 28.92 -31.41 -16.89
C SER A 926 28.86 -32.26 -18.17
N HIS A 927 28.66 -33.57 -18.02
CA HIS A 927 28.55 -34.55 -19.10
C HIS A 927 27.13 -34.64 -19.69
N LYS A 928 26.12 -34.00 -19.08
CA LYS A 928 24.76 -33.96 -19.61
C LYS A 928 24.66 -32.92 -20.71
N THR A 929 24.10 -33.30 -21.85
CA THR A 929 23.80 -32.39 -22.96
C THR A 929 22.61 -31.52 -22.61
N VAL A 930 22.74 -30.21 -22.87
CA VAL A 930 21.68 -29.23 -22.70
C VAL A 930 21.61 -28.39 -23.96
N SER A 931 20.44 -28.35 -24.58
CA SER A 931 20.18 -27.48 -25.73
C SER A 931 18.99 -26.57 -25.48
N ALA A 932 19.05 -25.36 -26.03
CA ALA A 932 17.98 -24.39 -26.00
C ALA A 932 17.53 -24.04 -27.42
N THR A 933 16.24 -23.87 -27.65
CA THR A 933 15.67 -23.38 -28.91
C THR A 933 14.79 -22.16 -28.64
N ILE A 934 15.20 -21.02 -29.16
CA ILE A 934 14.46 -19.76 -29.15
C ILE A 934 13.56 -19.72 -30.38
N PHE A 935 12.27 -19.53 -30.19
CA PHE A 935 11.31 -19.44 -31.27
C PHE A 935 10.97 -17.98 -31.58
N ARG A 936 11.24 -17.56 -32.82
CA ARG A 936 11.05 -16.18 -33.28
C ARG A 936 9.75 -16.04 -34.08
N ALA A 937 8.95 -15.05 -33.72
CA ALA A 937 7.77 -14.64 -34.49
C ALA A 937 8.13 -13.49 -35.46
N ALA A 938 7.44 -13.42 -36.59
CA ALA A 938 7.61 -12.34 -37.58
C ALA A 938 7.14 -10.98 -37.03
N ASP A 939 6.05 -11.00 -36.26
CA ASP A 939 5.50 -9.82 -35.58
C ASP A 939 5.84 -9.87 -34.08
N ALA A 940 5.73 -8.72 -33.41
CA ALA A 940 5.76 -8.66 -31.95
C ALA A 940 4.63 -9.51 -31.37
N THR A 941 5.00 -10.50 -30.54
CA THR A 941 4.05 -11.28 -29.75
C THR A 941 4.14 -10.89 -28.28
N PRO A 942 3.01 -10.93 -27.54
CA PRO A 942 2.97 -10.69 -26.09
C PRO A 942 3.85 -11.66 -25.29
N TYR A 943 4.07 -12.86 -25.82
CA TYR A 943 4.88 -13.91 -25.21
C TYR A 943 6.05 -14.30 -26.12
N ARG A 944 7.18 -14.70 -25.52
CA ARG A 944 8.32 -15.32 -26.21
C ARG A 944 8.40 -16.80 -25.84
N LEU A 945 8.65 -17.65 -26.82
CA LEU A 945 8.71 -19.09 -26.61
C LEU A 945 10.16 -19.57 -26.60
N LEU A 946 10.53 -20.27 -25.53
CA LEU A 946 11.82 -20.91 -25.33
C LEU A 946 11.60 -22.39 -24.99
N ALA A 947 12.30 -23.29 -25.68
CA ALA A 947 12.35 -24.70 -25.31
C ALA A 947 13.75 -25.07 -24.81
N ILE A 948 13.81 -25.75 -23.67
CA ILE A 948 15.05 -26.29 -23.09
C ILE A 948 14.95 -27.80 -23.08
N SER A 949 15.95 -28.49 -23.62
CA SER A 949 16.02 -29.94 -23.65
C SER A 949 17.23 -30.43 -22.86
N LEU A 950 16.97 -31.34 -21.94
CA LEU A 950 17.98 -32.06 -21.16
C LEU A 950 18.20 -33.44 -21.81
N GLY A 951 19.45 -33.83 -22.07
CA GLY A 951 19.77 -35.09 -22.75
C GLY A 951 19.57 -35.05 -24.27
N SER A 952 19.70 -33.87 -24.89
CA SER A 952 19.63 -33.70 -26.35
C SER A 952 20.77 -34.43 -27.08
N VAL A 953 20.62 -34.62 -28.39
CA VAL A 953 21.65 -35.22 -29.26
C VAL A 953 22.89 -34.32 -29.38
N SER A 954 22.73 -33.01 -29.22
CA SER A 954 23.80 -32.01 -29.29
C SER A 954 23.58 -30.87 -28.32
N ASP A 955 24.67 -30.32 -27.78
CA ASP A 955 24.66 -29.02 -27.10
C ASP A 955 24.47 -27.89 -28.11
N GLY A 956 23.80 -26.83 -27.71
CA GLY A 956 23.68 -25.64 -28.55
C GLY A 956 22.48 -24.77 -28.24
N ILE A 957 22.54 -23.53 -28.72
CA ILE A 957 21.44 -22.58 -28.69
C ILE A 957 21.02 -22.36 -30.14
N PHE A 958 19.76 -22.66 -30.43
CA PHE A 958 19.21 -22.59 -31.76
C PHE A 958 18.16 -21.49 -31.81
N VAL A 959 18.11 -20.74 -32.90
CA VAL A 959 17.02 -19.79 -33.18
C VAL A 959 16.22 -20.34 -34.35
N LYS A 960 14.90 -20.46 -34.19
CA LYS A 960 14.00 -20.98 -35.22
C LYS A 960 12.81 -20.04 -35.41
N ASP A 961 12.47 -19.75 -36.66
CA ASP A 961 11.24 -19.03 -36.98
C ASP A 961 10.01 -19.90 -36.75
N VAL A 962 8.99 -19.33 -36.09
CA VAL A 962 7.69 -19.99 -35.93
C VAL A 962 6.99 -19.99 -37.29
N GLN A 963 6.96 -21.14 -37.95
CA GLN A 963 6.29 -21.30 -39.24
C GLN A 963 4.80 -21.69 -39.12
N SER A 964 4.34 -22.08 -37.94
CA SER A 964 2.95 -22.45 -37.70
C SER A 964 2.10 -21.20 -37.49
N GLN A 965 1.33 -20.83 -38.50
CA GLN A 965 0.35 -19.73 -38.39
C GLN A 965 -0.68 -20.01 -37.28
N ALA A 966 -1.06 -21.27 -37.08
CA ALA A 966 -1.97 -21.67 -36.00
C ALA A 966 -1.37 -21.40 -34.61
N LEU A 967 -0.07 -21.67 -34.43
CA LEU A 967 0.63 -21.38 -33.18
C LEU A 967 0.79 -19.87 -32.98
N LEU A 968 1.12 -19.11 -34.03
CA LEU A 968 1.18 -17.64 -33.95
C LEU A 968 -0.17 -17.05 -33.56
N ASN A 969 -1.26 -17.54 -34.16
CA ASN A 969 -2.61 -17.11 -33.81
C ASN A 969 -2.96 -17.48 -32.37
N GLN A 970 -2.60 -18.68 -31.89
CA GLN A 970 -2.78 -19.05 -30.48
C GLN A 970 -1.94 -18.18 -29.54
N LEU A 971 -0.68 -17.89 -29.86
CA LEU A 971 0.17 -17.01 -29.05
C LEU A 971 -0.38 -15.57 -29.01
N LYS A 972 -1.02 -15.11 -30.09
CA LYS A 972 -1.73 -13.83 -30.15
C LYS A 972 -3.05 -13.85 -29.36
N GLN A 973 -3.74 -15.00 -29.28
CA GLN A 973 -4.97 -15.22 -28.48
C GLN A 973 -4.72 -15.52 -26.99
N LEU A 974 -3.49 -15.90 -26.64
CA LEU A 974 -3.08 -16.07 -25.25
C LEU A 974 -2.77 -14.70 -24.59
N ALA A 975 -2.56 -13.64 -25.39
CA ALA A 975 -2.88 -12.28 -24.95
C ALA A 975 -4.38 -12.01 -25.16
#